data_AF-A0A1Q2MIT9-F1
#
_entry.id   AF-A0A1Q2MIT9-F1
#
_cell.length_a   1.000
_cell.length_b   1.000
_cell.length_c   1.000
_cell.angle_alpha   90.00
_cell.angle_beta   90.00
_cell.angle_gamma   90.00
#
_symmetry.space_group_name_H-M   'P 1'
#
loop_
_entity.id
_entity.type
_entity.pdbx_description
1 polymer ?
#
loop_
_entity_poly.entity_id
_entity_poly.type
_entity_poly.pdbx_seq_one_letter_code
_entity_poly.pdbx_strand_id
1 'polypeptide(L)'
;MENLSRRKFIKYSGLAGGAFLVGGCGFARAQTSKAASGDVLKGFIVSDAHFGWVHDMQPTHQQQRDAMNVILTRFPDLDVFIDTGDAHHSGLSGSSELDAKRGWTDIIANGSGRMPFYYVMGNHEILTDPGYDTEQSCEEFGSVTCRPYYSFDIKNIHFVSLPELMRPVFVNKESIDWLKLDLELNKDKTTILLSHNSIKGTTTLLGEPGYRGITNSQELMDIMTSYPNVISWMHGHNHTYEVVKKDNLMFVSNGRIGGFIPPDDWGVGQRELGGIYFELRNDSFIVKCFSATSNCFHEELGFSSLSGSLDTDTTLDVNAKPAFSFGVGDINNGQKIPVFSHHTGLGKKEIYAAAGSEEINDDSEFTLYEHRDAGALGKQWMLMGASVGYPRYFEPENTLWRWEDPGIRLLAQDNPAKIVDISVPDYFHGRNSYYKCSPGKKYKTEVTVSSPTGGQKVEMVIEVRDSEGNMLDQLKGDDFTVEAGTNKYSSRFYIPHQSNTKNIYYDDTSDTTVQISAKARISNIFEEFVVNKFALYHCEIPSAENPNIKIAGKKHLRCGKFDAGEVFSLGTCDNKDSRAVVECSTGGTGRLSWLIRQDNVDWQVRNAAVSDLGQYLQVDSIRSPWTPDKEVVIAPFGGSSGGPFVHKTRKINQFNIYPLNRGNELLKIDVQNFDSGADIKIICSAGPAAVTGSSQWSYESGVLTVNVESEGVITADWA
;
A
#
# COMPACT_ATOMS: atom_id res chain seq x y z
N MET A 1 20.74 44.78 -13.83
CA MET A 1 21.21 44.81 -12.42
C MET A 1 21.18 46.25 -11.93
N GLU A 2 20.10 46.64 -11.25
CA GLU A 2 19.98 47.95 -10.60
C GLU A 2 20.29 47.83 -9.10
N ASN A 3 21.08 48.77 -8.57
CA ASN A 3 21.56 48.78 -7.20
C ASN A 3 20.45 49.09 -6.19
N LEU A 4 20.08 48.10 -5.36
CA LEU A 4 19.25 48.29 -4.18
C LEU A 4 19.99 49.10 -3.11
N SER A 5 19.42 50.24 -2.69
CA SER A 5 20.06 51.12 -1.70
C SER A 5 19.93 50.57 -0.27
N ARG A 6 20.97 50.80 0.55
CA ARG A 6 21.10 50.40 1.97
C ARG A 6 19.88 50.73 2.85
N ARG A 7 19.08 51.75 2.51
CA ARG A 7 17.85 52.10 3.25
C ARG A 7 16.65 51.20 2.95
N LYS A 8 16.59 50.56 1.77
CA LYS A 8 15.59 49.53 1.48
C LYS A 8 15.95 48.19 2.13
N PHE A 9 17.24 47.86 2.23
CA PHE A 9 17.71 46.67 2.94
C PHE A 9 17.25 46.67 4.41
N ILE A 10 17.49 47.75 5.15
CA ILE A 10 17.10 47.84 6.59
C ILE A 10 15.59 47.80 6.82
N LYS A 11 14.76 48.24 5.86
CA LYS A 11 13.29 48.10 5.97
C LYS A 11 12.80 46.67 5.73
N TYR A 12 13.52 45.86 4.95
CA TYR A 12 13.22 44.44 4.76
C TYR A 12 13.90 43.55 5.83
N SER A 13 15.01 43.98 6.43
CA SER A 13 15.67 43.27 7.53
C SER A 13 14.91 43.37 8.87
N GLY A 14 14.04 44.37 9.04
CA GLY A 14 13.28 44.60 10.27
C GLY A 14 12.04 43.70 10.49
N LEU A 15 11.67 42.89 9.49
CA LEU A 15 10.56 41.93 9.57
C LEU A 15 11.02 40.46 9.58
N ALA A 16 12.34 40.21 9.52
CA ALA A 16 12.92 38.87 9.39
C ALA A 16 13.73 38.41 10.62
N GLY A 17 13.58 39.10 11.76
CA GLY A 17 14.29 38.79 13.00
C GLY A 17 13.36 38.25 14.09
N GLY A 18 12.90 37.00 13.95
CA GLY A 18 12.05 36.37 14.97
C GLY A 18 11.66 34.91 14.78
N ALA A 19 12.14 34.21 13.75
CA ALA A 19 11.74 32.82 13.46
C ALA A 19 12.92 31.91 13.07
N PHE A 20 14.08 32.10 13.71
CA PHE A 20 15.22 31.21 13.54
C PHE A 20 15.54 30.56 14.89
N LEU A 21 15.33 29.25 14.96
CA LEU A 21 15.50 28.30 16.11
C LEU A 21 14.20 27.72 16.71
N VAL A 22 13.25 27.29 15.87
CA VAL A 22 12.19 26.35 16.29
C VAL A 22 12.05 25.22 15.27
N GLY A 23 13.15 24.52 14.99
CA GLY A 23 13.12 23.22 14.33
C GLY A 23 12.86 22.14 15.38
N GLY A 24 11.59 21.95 15.78
CA GLY A 24 11.19 20.83 16.65
C GLY A 24 10.23 21.18 17.79
N CYS A 25 10.38 22.34 18.46
CA CYS A 25 9.60 22.63 19.67
C CYS A 25 8.22 23.27 19.41
N GLY A 26 8.00 23.86 18.23
CA GLY A 26 6.73 24.52 17.87
C GLY A 26 5.57 23.53 17.67
N PHE A 27 5.88 22.31 17.25
CA PHE A 27 4.91 21.24 16.97
C PHE A 27 4.23 20.68 18.22
N ALA A 28 4.92 20.74 19.35
CA ALA A 28 4.38 20.32 20.63
C ALA A 28 3.21 21.23 21.09
N ARG A 29 3.23 22.51 20.70
CA ARG A 29 2.30 23.52 21.22
C ARG A 29 0.88 23.41 20.65
N ALA A 30 0.72 22.97 19.40
CA ALA A 30 -0.60 22.80 18.78
C ALA A 30 -1.27 21.46 19.15
N GLN A 31 -0.48 20.50 19.63
CA GLN A 31 -0.89 19.11 19.84
C GLN A 31 -0.92 18.71 21.33
N THR A 32 -0.86 19.61 22.30
CA THR A 32 -0.91 19.23 23.73
C THR A 32 -2.32 19.12 24.32
N SER A 33 -3.34 19.64 23.63
CA SER A 33 -4.74 19.46 24.04
C SER A 33 -5.52 18.83 22.90
N LYS A 34 -5.86 17.54 23.02
CA LYS A 34 -6.96 16.99 22.23
C LYS A 34 -8.22 17.59 22.86
N ALA A 35 -8.72 18.69 22.31
CA ALA A 35 -10.08 19.12 22.62
C ALA A 35 -10.99 17.92 22.38
N ALA A 36 -11.94 17.65 23.29
CA ALA A 36 -12.87 16.54 23.11
C ALA A 36 -13.47 16.64 21.70
N SER A 37 -13.11 15.71 20.82
CA SER A 37 -13.73 15.64 19.51
C SER A 37 -15.20 15.37 19.78
N GLY A 38 -16.10 16.24 19.31
CA GLY A 38 -17.53 15.97 19.36
C GLY A 38 -17.89 14.70 18.58
N ASP A 39 -19.18 14.49 18.32
CA ASP A 39 -19.72 13.37 17.53
C ASP A 39 -19.32 13.47 16.03
N VAL A 40 -18.01 13.53 15.76
CA VAL A 40 -17.39 13.72 14.45
C VAL A 40 -16.07 12.96 14.38
N LEU A 41 -15.79 12.29 13.26
CA LEU A 41 -14.45 11.85 12.87
C LEU A 41 -13.86 12.86 11.88
N LYS A 42 -12.64 13.34 12.14
CA LYS A 42 -11.93 14.27 11.25
C LYS A 42 -10.68 13.64 10.66
N GLY A 43 -10.48 13.78 9.35
CA GLY A 43 -9.25 13.32 8.71
C GLY A 43 -8.72 14.29 7.67
N PHE A 44 -7.45 14.11 7.32
CA PHE A 44 -6.80 14.86 6.26
C PHE A 44 -6.03 13.92 5.33
N ILE A 45 -6.13 14.15 4.03
CA ILE A 45 -5.47 13.35 2.99
C ILE A 45 -4.54 14.25 2.19
N VAL A 46 -3.29 13.82 2.01
CA VAL A 46 -2.34 14.35 1.02
C VAL A 46 -2.10 13.32 -0.07
N SER A 47 -1.50 13.74 -1.18
CA SER A 47 -1.19 12.85 -2.30
C SER A 47 -0.10 13.46 -3.19
N ASP A 48 0.52 12.63 -4.03
CA ASP A 48 1.37 13.05 -5.14
C ASP A 48 2.53 13.94 -4.68
N ALA A 49 3.29 13.48 -3.68
CA ALA A 49 4.41 14.21 -3.12
C ALA A 49 5.66 14.20 -4.03
N HIS A 50 5.82 13.14 -4.83
CA HIS A 50 6.89 12.93 -5.81
C HIS A 50 8.29 13.36 -5.35
N PHE A 51 8.66 13.02 -4.13
CA PHE A 51 10.03 13.25 -3.68
C PHE A 51 11.03 12.64 -4.67
N GLY A 52 12.09 13.38 -4.99
CA GLY A 52 13.10 12.98 -5.98
C GLY A 52 12.78 13.29 -7.46
N TRP A 53 11.60 13.83 -7.79
CA TRP A 53 11.34 14.30 -9.14
C TRP A 53 12.10 15.61 -9.43
N VAL A 54 13.06 15.57 -10.37
CA VAL A 54 13.92 16.71 -10.69
C VAL A 54 13.29 17.56 -11.79
N HIS A 55 12.45 18.52 -11.41
CA HIS A 55 11.83 19.48 -12.32
C HIS A 55 11.51 20.79 -11.58
N ASP A 56 11.50 21.92 -12.28
CA ASP A 56 11.17 23.24 -11.73
C ASP A 56 9.73 23.37 -11.17
N MET A 57 8.87 22.38 -11.46
CA MET A 57 7.50 22.32 -10.97
C MET A 57 7.38 21.54 -9.65
N GLN A 58 8.40 20.76 -9.31
CA GLN A 58 8.46 20.03 -8.06
C GLN A 58 8.71 21.02 -6.91
N PRO A 59 7.82 21.10 -5.91
CA PRO A 59 8.08 21.89 -4.72
C PRO A 59 9.30 21.32 -4.00
N THR A 60 10.15 22.22 -3.53
CA THR A 60 11.30 21.85 -2.68
C THR A 60 10.82 21.13 -1.41
N HIS A 61 11.70 20.32 -0.81
CA HIS A 61 11.41 19.67 0.47
C HIS A 61 10.97 20.67 1.55
N GLN A 62 11.53 21.90 1.52
CA GLN A 62 11.12 22.95 2.46
C GLN A 62 9.69 23.44 2.19
N GLN A 63 9.30 23.65 0.93
CA GLN A 63 7.92 24.05 0.60
C GLN A 63 6.90 22.99 1.00
N GLN A 64 7.20 21.70 0.79
CA GLN A 64 6.33 20.62 1.22
C GLN A 64 6.24 20.55 2.75
N ARG A 65 7.37 20.75 3.46
CA ARG A 65 7.37 20.85 4.93
C ARG A 65 6.53 22.03 5.42
N ASP A 66 6.64 23.19 4.77
CA ASP A 66 5.85 24.37 5.13
C ASP A 66 4.35 24.12 4.88
N ALA A 67 3.98 23.46 3.79
CA ALA A 67 2.60 23.05 3.52
C ALA A 67 2.06 22.11 4.61
N MET A 68 2.83 21.07 4.98
CA MET A 68 2.49 20.19 6.10
C MET A 68 2.31 20.96 7.41
N ASN A 69 3.19 21.94 7.70
CA ASN A 69 3.09 22.76 8.90
C ASN A 69 1.79 23.58 8.93
N VAL A 70 1.38 24.16 7.79
CA VAL A 70 0.12 24.88 7.66
C VAL A 70 -1.06 23.95 7.94
N ILE A 71 -1.10 22.78 7.30
CA ILE A 71 -2.17 21.78 7.48
C ILE A 71 -2.29 21.38 8.95
N LEU A 72 -1.20 20.94 9.57
CA LEU A 72 -1.20 20.45 10.95
C LEU A 72 -1.48 21.54 11.99
N THR A 73 -1.15 22.79 11.68
CA THR A 73 -1.50 23.95 12.53
C THR A 73 -2.97 24.31 12.38
N ARG A 74 -3.51 24.24 11.16
CA ARG A 74 -4.91 24.55 10.85
C ARG A 74 -5.87 23.52 11.42
N PHE A 75 -5.48 22.25 11.42
CA PHE A 75 -6.28 21.11 11.85
C PHE A 75 -5.58 20.34 12.99
N PRO A 76 -5.50 20.90 14.21
CA PRO A 76 -4.80 20.28 15.33
C PRO A 76 -5.53 19.08 15.93
N ASP A 77 -6.80 18.88 15.58
CA ASP A 77 -7.74 17.91 16.17
C ASP A 77 -8.12 16.75 15.23
N LEU A 78 -7.31 16.49 14.19
CA LEU A 78 -7.50 15.34 13.30
C LEU A 78 -7.40 14.01 14.06
N ASP A 79 -8.21 13.04 13.66
CA ASP A 79 -8.15 11.66 14.13
C ASP A 79 -7.25 10.77 13.28
N VAL A 80 -7.07 11.11 11.99
CA VAL A 80 -6.25 10.34 11.04
C VAL A 80 -5.62 11.24 9.98
N PHE A 81 -4.43 10.86 9.52
CA PHE A 81 -3.77 11.46 8.36
C PHE A 81 -3.46 10.39 7.32
N ILE A 82 -3.68 10.67 6.05
CA ILE A 82 -3.58 9.68 4.98
C ILE A 82 -2.75 10.26 3.83
N ASP A 83 -1.95 9.42 3.18
CA ASP A 83 -1.30 9.70 1.90
C ASP A 83 -1.83 8.71 0.84
N THR A 84 -2.34 9.22 -0.29
CA THR A 84 -2.88 8.38 -1.39
C THR A 84 -1.90 8.09 -2.52
N GLY A 85 -0.59 8.16 -2.28
CA GLY A 85 0.42 7.57 -3.15
C GLY A 85 1.19 8.57 -4.01
N ASP A 86 2.13 8.04 -4.80
CA ASP A 86 3.17 8.81 -5.48
C ASP A 86 3.99 9.63 -4.47
N ALA A 87 4.34 8.96 -3.37
CA ALA A 87 5.19 9.44 -2.31
C ALA A 87 6.59 9.83 -2.83
N HIS A 88 7.15 9.05 -3.74
CA HIS A 88 8.41 9.35 -4.41
C HIS A 88 8.35 9.06 -5.90
N HIS A 89 9.26 9.65 -6.69
CA HIS A 89 9.31 9.39 -8.12
C HIS A 89 9.95 8.03 -8.45
N SER A 90 9.55 7.43 -9.56
CA SER A 90 10.12 6.17 -10.07
C SER A 90 11.46 6.39 -10.77
N GLY A 91 12.19 5.29 -11.02
CA GLY A 91 13.44 5.31 -11.79
C GLY A 91 14.65 5.94 -11.07
N LEU A 92 14.53 6.20 -9.77
CA LEU A 92 15.63 6.66 -8.92
C LEU A 92 16.52 5.47 -8.53
N SER A 93 17.79 5.74 -8.27
CA SER A 93 18.72 4.74 -7.73
C SER A 93 19.75 5.39 -6.80
N GLY A 94 20.38 4.58 -5.96
CA GLY A 94 21.48 5.01 -5.08
C GLY A 94 21.07 6.13 -4.13
N SER A 95 21.88 7.19 -4.07
CA SER A 95 21.64 8.31 -3.15
C SER A 95 20.36 9.09 -3.45
N SER A 96 19.97 9.23 -4.72
CA SER A 96 18.77 9.99 -5.09
C SER A 96 17.49 9.31 -4.63
N GLU A 97 17.42 7.98 -4.74
CA GLU A 97 16.30 7.20 -4.21
C GLU A 97 16.24 7.29 -2.68
N LEU A 98 17.40 7.16 -2.03
CA LEU A 98 17.52 7.27 -0.58
C LEU A 98 17.06 8.66 -0.09
N ASP A 99 17.49 9.74 -0.74
CA ASP A 99 17.12 11.10 -0.38
C ASP A 99 15.63 11.37 -0.61
N ALA A 100 15.04 10.80 -1.66
CA ALA A 100 13.61 10.91 -1.94
C ALA A 100 12.77 10.21 -0.86
N LYS A 101 13.05 8.92 -0.61
CA LYS A 101 12.34 8.13 0.41
C LYS A 101 12.56 8.73 1.82
N ARG A 102 13.75 9.25 2.12
CA ARG A 102 14.03 10.01 3.36
C ARG A 102 13.18 11.27 3.46
N GLY A 103 13.10 12.04 2.38
CA GLY A 103 12.31 13.27 2.31
C GLY A 103 10.85 13.03 2.66
N TRP A 104 10.23 12.04 2.01
CA TRP A 104 8.84 11.66 2.30
C TRP A 104 8.67 11.15 3.73
N THR A 105 9.55 10.23 4.17
CA THR A 105 9.47 9.64 5.51
C THR A 105 9.57 10.71 6.59
N ASP A 106 10.49 11.68 6.44
CA ASP A 106 10.66 12.78 7.40
C ASP A 106 9.48 13.76 7.39
N ILE A 107 9.06 14.21 6.20
CA ILE A 107 8.17 15.36 6.04
C ILE A 107 6.70 14.96 6.11
N ILE A 108 6.33 13.83 5.52
CA ILE A 108 4.94 13.38 5.40
C ILE A 108 4.63 12.36 6.49
N ALA A 109 5.24 11.17 6.41
CA ALA A 109 4.90 10.06 7.30
C ALA A 109 5.22 10.39 8.78
N ASN A 110 6.48 10.71 9.09
CA ASN A 110 6.89 11.08 10.44
C ASN A 110 6.45 12.51 10.82
N GLY A 111 6.30 13.39 9.83
CA GLY A 111 5.85 14.77 10.00
C GLY A 111 4.39 14.88 10.46
N SER A 112 3.55 13.89 10.14
CA SER A 112 2.20 13.73 10.72
C SER A 112 2.19 13.59 12.26
N GLY A 113 3.37 13.40 12.86
CA GLY A 113 3.56 13.42 14.31
C GLY A 113 2.83 12.26 14.97
N ARG A 114 2.07 12.54 16.03
CA ARG A 114 1.41 11.52 16.86
C ARG A 114 0.10 10.97 16.29
N MET A 115 -0.32 11.43 15.11
CA MET A 115 -1.55 10.94 14.50
C MET A 115 -1.31 9.58 13.85
N PRO A 116 -2.29 8.66 13.88
CA PRO A 116 -2.32 7.52 12.99
C PRO A 116 -2.13 7.99 11.54
N PHE A 117 -1.18 7.38 10.84
CA PHE A 117 -0.84 7.69 9.46
C PHE A 117 -0.98 6.45 8.59
N TYR A 118 -1.68 6.57 7.47
CA TYR A 118 -1.84 5.47 6.52
C TYR A 118 -1.45 5.91 5.13
N TYR A 119 -0.90 4.96 4.37
CA TYR A 119 -0.30 5.17 3.08
C TYR A 119 -0.92 4.20 2.06
N VAL A 120 -1.36 4.73 0.93
CA VAL A 120 -1.74 3.97 -0.26
C VAL A 120 -0.61 4.08 -1.27
N MET A 121 -0.24 2.96 -1.87
CA MET A 121 0.82 2.93 -2.87
C MET A 121 0.36 3.54 -4.20
N GLY A 122 1.21 4.35 -4.84
CA GLY A 122 0.96 4.94 -6.15
C GLY A 122 1.76 4.30 -7.29
N ASN A 123 1.56 4.81 -8.51
CA ASN A 123 2.17 4.21 -9.68
C ASN A 123 3.69 4.39 -9.73
N HIS A 124 4.22 5.47 -9.15
CA HIS A 124 5.66 5.69 -9.12
C HIS A 124 6.39 4.78 -8.12
N GLU A 125 5.65 4.16 -7.20
CA GLU A 125 6.18 3.14 -6.31
C GLU A 125 6.19 1.75 -6.93
N ILE A 126 5.16 1.37 -7.71
CA ILE A 126 5.12 0.05 -8.37
C ILE A 126 5.99 -0.04 -9.63
N LEU A 127 6.16 1.07 -10.36
CA LEU A 127 6.88 1.11 -11.65
C LEU A 127 8.40 1.29 -11.51
N THR A 128 8.99 0.91 -10.37
CA THR A 128 10.45 0.98 -10.17
C THR A 128 11.21 -0.12 -10.92
N ASP A 129 12.54 0.00 -10.95
CA ASP A 129 13.45 -0.90 -11.68
C ASP A 129 13.16 -2.40 -11.40
N PRO A 130 13.08 -3.29 -12.42
CA PRO A 130 12.77 -4.73 -12.29
C PRO A 130 13.78 -5.59 -11.51
N GLY A 131 14.48 -5.04 -10.53
CA GLY A 131 15.52 -5.71 -9.74
C GLY A 131 15.10 -6.28 -8.38
N TYR A 132 13.90 -5.96 -7.87
CA TYR A 132 13.43 -6.44 -6.55
C TYR A 132 11.90 -6.42 -6.44
N ASP A 133 11.35 -7.03 -5.38
CA ASP A 133 9.91 -7.01 -5.06
C ASP A 133 9.48 -5.61 -4.60
N THR A 134 8.83 -4.86 -5.49
CA THR A 134 8.45 -3.47 -5.26
C THR A 134 7.39 -3.35 -4.18
N GLU A 135 6.51 -4.34 -4.02
CA GLU A 135 5.48 -4.36 -2.98
C GLU A 135 6.11 -4.49 -1.60
N GLN A 136 7.07 -5.40 -1.44
CA GLN A 136 7.80 -5.55 -0.18
C GLN A 136 8.51 -4.24 0.19
N SER A 137 9.17 -3.58 -0.77
CA SER A 137 9.79 -2.27 -0.53
C SER A 137 8.77 -1.23 -0.06
N CYS A 138 7.56 -1.25 -0.62
CA CYS A 138 6.50 -0.32 -0.23
C CYS A 138 5.92 -0.64 1.15
N GLU A 139 5.85 -1.92 1.51
CA GLU A 139 5.43 -2.33 2.85
C GLU A 139 6.43 -1.87 3.92
N GLU A 140 7.73 -2.01 3.66
CA GLU A 140 8.78 -1.49 4.54
C GLU A 140 8.73 0.03 4.65
N PHE A 141 8.46 0.70 3.53
CA PHE A 141 8.41 2.17 3.44
C PHE A 141 7.20 2.74 4.17
N GLY A 142 6.01 2.16 3.96
CA GLY A 142 4.75 2.58 4.55
C GLY A 142 4.40 1.97 5.90
N SER A 143 5.27 1.12 6.48
CA SER A 143 4.98 0.34 7.70
C SER A 143 3.72 -0.52 7.58
N VAL A 144 3.57 -1.20 6.43
CA VAL A 144 2.41 -2.05 6.11
C VAL A 144 2.69 -3.50 6.49
N THR A 145 1.70 -4.19 7.06
CA THR A 145 1.91 -5.47 7.75
C THR A 145 2.10 -6.69 6.85
N CYS A 146 1.47 -6.76 5.68
CA CYS A 146 1.43 -8.01 4.91
C CYS A 146 1.42 -7.83 3.40
N ARG A 147 0.53 -6.98 2.88
CA ARG A 147 0.42 -6.60 1.47
C ARG A 147 0.06 -5.12 1.36
N PRO A 148 0.29 -4.46 0.22
CA PRO A 148 -0.01 -3.03 0.07
C PRO A 148 -1.49 -2.65 0.21
N TYR A 149 -2.41 -3.62 0.17
CA TYR A 149 -3.82 -3.46 0.52
C TYR A 149 -4.07 -3.92 1.97
N TYR A 150 -4.87 -3.16 2.69
CA TYR A 150 -5.22 -3.39 4.10
C TYR A 150 -6.39 -2.48 4.48
N SER A 151 -6.96 -2.69 5.66
CA SER A 151 -8.03 -1.83 6.16
C SER A 151 -7.89 -1.51 7.64
N PHE A 152 -8.56 -0.46 8.09
CA PHE A 152 -8.53 -0.02 9.47
C PHE A 152 -9.84 0.66 9.87
N ASP A 153 -10.14 0.61 11.16
CA ASP A 153 -11.33 1.22 11.74
C ASP A 153 -10.93 2.35 12.68
N ILE A 154 -11.62 3.48 12.57
CA ILE A 154 -11.54 4.59 13.53
C ILE A 154 -12.96 5.06 13.81
N LYS A 155 -13.35 5.10 15.09
CA LYS A 155 -14.70 5.51 15.54
C LYS A 155 -15.83 4.79 14.78
N ASN A 156 -15.66 3.48 14.56
CA ASN A 156 -16.58 2.61 13.80
C ASN A 156 -16.82 3.00 12.33
N ILE A 157 -15.92 3.79 11.75
CA ILE A 157 -15.83 4.02 10.30
C ILE A 157 -14.69 3.16 9.75
N HIS A 158 -14.96 2.46 8.66
CA HIS A 158 -14.04 1.55 8.02
C HIS A 158 -13.33 2.23 6.83
N PHE A 159 -12.02 2.07 6.75
CA PHE A 159 -11.20 2.60 5.66
C PHE A 159 -10.43 1.45 5.01
N VAL A 160 -10.39 1.44 3.68
CA VAL A 160 -9.68 0.41 2.92
C VAL A 160 -8.64 1.07 2.02
N SER A 161 -7.38 0.66 2.15
CA SER A 161 -6.33 0.94 1.17
C SER A 161 -6.38 -0.12 0.08
N LEU A 162 -6.59 0.30 -1.17
CA LEU A 162 -6.74 -0.57 -2.32
C LEU A 162 -5.94 -0.01 -3.51
N PRO A 163 -4.59 -0.11 -3.50
CA PRO A 163 -3.76 0.41 -4.57
C PRO A 163 -3.88 -0.40 -5.86
N GLU A 164 -3.50 0.21 -6.98
CA GLU A 164 -3.28 -0.50 -8.23
C GLU A 164 -1.96 -1.29 -8.17
N LEU A 165 -2.00 -2.57 -8.55
CA LEU A 165 -0.85 -3.46 -8.54
C LEU A 165 -0.54 -3.95 -9.94
N MET A 166 0.75 -4.24 -10.21
CA MET A 166 1.29 -4.61 -11.54
C MET A 166 1.21 -3.51 -12.60
N ARG A 167 0.13 -2.74 -12.66
CA ARG A 167 -0.05 -1.64 -13.62
C ARG A 167 -0.70 -0.46 -12.92
N PRO A 168 -0.41 0.78 -13.36
CA PRO A 168 -1.00 2.00 -12.80
C PRO A 168 -2.54 2.08 -12.88
N VAL A 169 -3.13 1.25 -13.74
CA VAL A 169 -4.56 1.26 -14.08
C VAL A 169 -5.21 -0.08 -13.79
N PHE A 170 -4.71 -0.87 -12.84
CA PHE A 170 -5.25 -2.20 -12.59
C PHE A 170 -5.25 -2.56 -11.11
N VAL A 171 -6.45 -2.85 -10.59
CA VAL A 171 -6.60 -3.53 -9.30
C VAL A 171 -6.72 -5.02 -9.60
N ASN A 172 -5.69 -5.78 -9.25
CA ASN A 172 -5.61 -7.19 -9.62
C ASN A 172 -6.60 -8.08 -8.86
N LYS A 173 -6.73 -9.33 -9.32
CA LYS A 173 -7.71 -10.27 -8.77
C LYS A 173 -7.46 -10.54 -7.28
N GLU A 174 -6.18 -10.67 -6.91
CA GLU A 174 -5.76 -10.87 -5.52
C GLU A 174 -6.30 -9.76 -4.59
N SER A 175 -6.15 -8.49 -4.96
CA SER A 175 -6.65 -7.36 -4.17
C SER A 175 -8.18 -7.33 -4.13
N ILE A 176 -8.85 -7.65 -5.24
CA ILE A 176 -10.31 -7.72 -5.32
C ILE A 176 -10.89 -8.82 -4.42
N ASP A 177 -10.29 -10.02 -4.41
CA ASP A 177 -10.79 -11.14 -3.59
C ASP A 177 -10.59 -10.86 -2.10
N TRP A 178 -9.50 -10.20 -1.74
CA TRP A 178 -9.30 -9.71 -0.37
C TRP A 178 -10.32 -8.62 0.00
N LEU A 179 -10.55 -7.64 -0.88
CA LEU A 179 -11.54 -6.58 -0.68
C LEU A 179 -12.94 -7.16 -0.47
N LYS A 180 -13.36 -8.14 -1.27
CA LYS A 180 -14.67 -8.80 -1.13
C LYS A 180 -14.82 -9.45 0.26
N LEU A 181 -13.78 -10.11 0.76
CA LEU A 181 -13.76 -10.68 2.12
C LEU A 181 -13.83 -9.57 3.19
N ASP A 182 -13.04 -8.51 3.04
CA ASP A 182 -13.02 -7.40 4.01
C ASP A 182 -14.36 -6.65 4.07
N LEU A 183 -14.97 -6.36 2.92
CA LEU A 183 -16.27 -5.69 2.86
C LEU A 183 -17.39 -6.57 3.43
N GLU A 184 -17.38 -7.89 3.18
CA GLU A 184 -18.37 -8.80 3.78
C GLU A 184 -18.29 -8.82 5.32
N LEU A 185 -17.07 -8.74 5.87
CA LEU A 185 -16.83 -8.68 7.31
C LEU A 185 -17.17 -7.32 7.94
N ASN A 186 -17.28 -6.26 7.14
CA ASN A 186 -17.52 -4.87 7.60
C ASN A 186 -18.77 -4.25 6.94
N LYS A 187 -19.70 -5.06 6.43
CA LYS A 187 -20.93 -4.59 5.76
C LYS A 187 -21.86 -3.77 6.65
N ASP A 188 -21.64 -3.81 7.97
CA ASP A 188 -22.36 -3.06 8.99
C ASP A 188 -21.65 -1.75 9.40
N LYS A 189 -20.56 -1.38 8.72
CA LYS A 189 -19.80 -0.13 8.94
C LYS A 189 -19.81 0.73 7.69
N THR A 190 -19.95 2.04 7.86
CA THR A 190 -19.70 3.01 6.80
C THR A 190 -18.24 2.89 6.32
N THR A 191 -18.06 2.76 5.02
CA THR A 191 -16.76 2.44 4.40
C THR A 191 -16.31 3.53 3.43
N ILE A 192 -15.02 3.87 3.51
CA ILE A 192 -14.31 4.74 2.56
C ILE A 192 -13.19 3.94 1.89
N LEU A 193 -13.18 3.90 0.56
CA LEU A 193 -12.12 3.29 -0.23
C LEU A 193 -11.09 4.34 -0.62
N LEU A 194 -9.82 3.99 -0.47
CA LEU A 194 -8.65 4.81 -0.76
C LEU A 194 -7.81 4.12 -1.83
N SER A 195 -7.60 4.76 -2.97
CA SER A 195 -6.73 4.27 -4.04
C SER A 195 -5.78 5.36 -4.50
N HIS A 196 -4.92 5.08 -5.46
CA HIS A 196 -4.14 6.11 -6.12
C HIS A 196 -4.82 6.60 -7.41
N ASN A 197 -5.38 5.72 -8.24
CA ASN A 197 -6.04 6.10 -9.49
C ASN A 197 -7.58 6.20 -9.37
N SER A 198 -8.20 6.82 -10.38
CA SER A 198 -9.64 7.06 -10.41
C SER A 198 -10.42 5.86 -10.95
N ILE A 199 -11.70 5.78 -10.60
CA ILE A 199 -12.66 4.93 -11.32
C ILE A 199 -13.09 5.66 -12.60
N LYS A 200 -13.09 4.97 -13.74
CA LYS A 200 -13.50 5.55 -15.02
C LYS A 200 -14.93 6.13 -14.94
N GLY A 201 -15.10 7.35 -15.44
CA GLY A 201 -16.41 8.02 -15.49
C GLY A 201 -16.86 8.62 -14.15
N THR A 202 -15.93 8.88 -13.24
CA THR A 202 -16.18 9.51 -11.93
C THR A 202 -15.52 10.88 -11.82
N THR A 203 -14.18 10.95 -11.80
CA THR A 203 -13.38 12.19 -11.94
C THR A 203 -12.80 12.29 -13.37
N THR A 204 -12.28 13.46 -13.75
CA THR A 204 -11.78 13.66 -15.12
C THR A 204 -10.52 12.84 -15.42
N LEU A 205 -10.42 12.32 -16.65
CA LEU A 205 -9.28 11.52 -17.12
C LEU A 205 -8.17 12.37 -17.76
N LEU A 206 -8.34 13.70 -17.80
CA LEU A 206 -7.33 14.67 -18.21
C LEU A 206 -6.69 14.42 -19.60
N GLY A 207 -7.45 13.81 -20.51
CA GLY A 207 -6.98 13.54 -21.87
C GLY A 207 -5.90 12.46 -21.98
N GLU A 208 -5.62 11.68 -20.92
CA GLU A 208 -4.71 10.53 -20.94
C GLU A 208 -5.45 9.20 -20.66
N PRO A 209 -6.37 8.78 -21.55
CA PRO A 209 -7.01 7.46 -21.43
C PRO A 209 -5.95 6.34 -21.49
N GLY A 210 -6.18 5.25 -20.76
CA GLY A 210 -5.22 4.16 -20.60
C GLY A 210 -4.11 4.44 -19.59
N TYR A 211 -4.05 5.65 -19.00
CA TYR A 211 -3.19 5.97 -17.85
C TYR A 211 -3.98 6.46 -16.65
N ARG A 212 -5.04 7.23 -16.90
CA ARG A 212 -6.02 7.64 -15.89
C ARG A 212 -7.29 6.82 -16.01
N GLY A 213 -7.78 6.35 -14.88
CA GLY A 213 -8.96 5.50 -14.80
C GLY A 213 -8.60 4.01 -14.82
N ILE A 214 -9.06 3.29 -13.81
CA ILE A 214 -8.80 1.86 -13.64
C ILE A 214 -9.46 1.04 -14.77
N THR A 215 -8.74 0.05 -15.27
CA THR A 215 -9.16 -0.82 -16.38
C THR A 215 -10.42 -1.59 -16.02
N ASN A 216 -10.44 -2.27 -14.89
CA ASN A 216 -11.58 -3.02 -14.35
C ASN A 216 -12.53 -2.15 -13.49
N SER A 217 -12.71 -0.87 -13.86
CA SER A 217 -13.61 0.05 -13.15
C SER A 217 -15.04 -0.46 -13.01
N GLN A 218 -15.56 -1.22 -13.99
CA GLN A 218 -16.92 -1.76 -13.89
C GLN A 218 -17.05 -2.77 -12.75
N GLU A 219 -16.08 -3.67 -12.58
CA GLU A 219 -16.07 -4.64 -11.48
C GLU A 219 -16.02 -3.92 -10.12
N LEU A 220 -15.17 -2.90 -9.99
CA LEU A 220 -15.10 -2.09 -8.77
C LEU A 220 -16.41 -1.37 -8.47
N MET A 221 -17.06 -0.78 -9.48
CA MET A 221 -18.37 -0.15 -9.32
C MET A 221 -19.47 -1.15 -8.93
N ASP A 222 -19.44 -2.36 -9.50
CA ASP A 222 -20.39 -3.43 -9.16
C ASP A 222 -20.20 -3.88 -7.70
N ILE A 223 -18.95 -4.00 -7.23
CA ILE A 223 -18.62 -4.27 -5.83
C ILE A 223 -19.15 -3.14 -4.94
N MET A 224 -18.78 -1.88 -5.21
CA MET A 224 -19.22 -0.74 -4.41
C MET A 224 -20.75 -0.64 -4.31
N THR A 225 -21.45 -0.90 -5.42
CA THR A 225 -22.92 -0.87 -5.45
C THR A 225 -23.55 -2.04 -4.69
N SER A 226 -22.85 -3.18 -4.62
CA SER A 226 -23.30 -4.36 -3.86
C SER A 226 -23.14 -4.18 -2.34
N TYR A 227 -22.28 -3.25 -1.91
CA TYR A 227 -22.06 -2.88 -0.50
C TYR A 227 -22.51 -1.44 -0.25
N PRO A 228 -23.81 -1.20 0.03
CA PRO A 228 -24.36 0.17 0.14
C PRO A 228 -23.80 0.99 1.30
N ASN A 229 -23.06 0.35 2.21
CA ASN A 229 -22.30 1.00 3.28
C ASN A 229 -21.00 1.65 2.78
N VAL A 230 -20.53 1.34 1.57
CA VAL A 230 -19.45 2.06 0.89
C VAL A 230 -19.99 3.38 0.38
N ILE A 231 -19.41 4.49 0.82
CA ILE A 231 -19.91 5.84 0.49
C ILE A 231 -18.93 6.69 -0.32
N SER A 232 -17.67 6.26 -0.45
CA SER A 232 -16.65 7.07 -1.11
C SER A 232 -15.48 6.29 -1.70
N TRP A 233 -14.94 6.83 -2.79
CA TRP A 233 -13.64 6.49 -3.39
C TRP A 233 -12.79 7.76 -3.47
N MET A 234 -11.67 7.79 -2.75
CA MET A 234 -10.77 8.95 -2.70
C MET A 234 -9.40 8.56 -3.26
N HIS A 235 -8.88 9.35 -4.20
CA HIS A 235 -7.69 8.99 -4.99
C HIS A 235 -6.73 10.15 -5.28
N GLY A 236 -5.50 9.82 -5.63
CA GLY A 236 -4.44 10.73 -6.08
C GLY A 236 -4.31 10.82 -7.61
N HIS A 237 -3.08 10.78 -8.12
CA HIS A 237 -2.66 10.55 -9.51
C HIS A 237 -2.95 11.67 -10.51
N ASN A 238 -4.10 12.34 -10.37
CA ASN A 238 -4.54 13.39 -11.27
C ASN A 238 -3.86 14.73 -10.98
N HIS A 239 -3.33 14.93 -9.77
CA HIS A 239 -2.78 16.19 -9.26
C HIS A 239 -3.78 17.36 -9.26
N THR A 240 -5.04 17.10 -9.58
CA THR A 240 -6.15 18.06 -9.58
C THR A 240 -7.04 17.82 -8.38
N TYR A 241 -7.78 18.85 -7.97
CA TYR A 241 -8.82 18.73 -6.96
C TYR A 241 -10.16 18.53 -7.64
N GLU A 242 -10.90 17.50 -7.23
CA GLU A 242 -12.26 17.24 -7.70
C GLU A 242 -13.09 16.62 -6.58
N VAL A 243 -14.36 17.03 -6.48
CA VAL A 243 -15.34 16.40 -5.60
C VAL A 243 -16.60 16.14 -6.43
N VAL A 244 -16.87 14.87 -6.72
CA VAL A 244 -17.96 14.45 -7.60
C VAL A 244 -18.90 13.53 -6.83
N LYS A 245 -20.16 13.96 -6.70
CA LYS A 245 -21.23 13.12 -6.15
C LYS A 245 -21.95 12.41 -7.30
N LYS A 246 -22.00 11.09 -7.25
CA LYS A 246 -22.66 10.26 -8.27
C LYS A 246 -23.17 8.97 -7.63
N ASP A 247 -24.41 8.59 -7.91
CA ASP A 247 -25.02 7.33 -7.44
C ASP A 247 -24.92 7.12 -5.92
N ASN A 248 -25.14 8.20 -5.13
CA ASN A 248 -24.96 8.25 -3.67
C ASN A 248 -23.55 7.96 -3.16
N LEU A 249 -22.55 7.94 -4.04
CA LEU A 249 -21.14 7.85 -3.73
C LEU A 249 -20.47 9.21 -3.90
N MET A 250 -19.39 9.43 -3.15
CA MET A 250 -18.50 10.58 -3.25
C MET A 250 -17.17 10.14 -3.88
N PHE A 251 -16.84 10.67 -5.05
CA PHE A 251 -15.56 10.45 -5.72
C PHE A 251 -14.69 11.69 -5.57
N VAL A 252 -13.46 11.51 -5.10
CA VAL A 252 -12.59 12.63 -4.72
C VAL A 252 -11.20 12.46 -5.33
N SER A 253 -10.74 13.48 -6.06
CA SER A 253 -9.35 13.62 -6.46
C SER A 253 -8.64 14.54 -5.46
N ASN A 254 -7.58 14.04 -4.83
CA ASN A 254 -7.02 14.60 -3.61
C ASN A 254 -6.09 15.80 -3.81
N GLY A 255 -5.86 16.21 -5.06
CA GLY A 255 -4.92 17.26 -5.41
C GLY A 255 -3.49 16.79 -5.29
N ARG A 256 -2.61 17.66 -4.80
CA ARG A 256 -1.16 17.40 -4.74
C ARG A 256 -0.49 18.15 -3.60
N ILE A 257 0.53 17.55 -3.01
CA ILE A 257 1.50 18.24 -2.14
C ILE A 257 2.90 18.35 -2.78
N GLY A 258 3.14 17.61 -3.87
CA GLY A 258 4.33 17.68 -4.72
C GLY A 258 3.97 17.43 -6.18
N GLY A 259 4.86 16.93 -7.03
CA GLY A 259 4.57 16.63 -8.43
C GLY A 259 4.51 17.83 -9.39
N PHE A 260 4.05 17.58 -10.62
CA PHE A 260 3.88 18.61 -11.65
C PHE A 260 2.61 19.42 -11.44
N ILE A 261 2.57 20.65 -11.99
CA ILE A 261 1.36 21.47 -12.02
C ILE A 261 0.58 21.06 -13.27
N PRO A 262 -0.63 20.47 -13.14
CA PRO A 262 -1.50 20.23 -14.28
C PRO A 262 -1.70 21.47 -15.16
N PRO A 263 -1.75 21.31 -16.49
CA PRO A 263 -2.21 22.34 -17.42
C PRO A 263 -3.52 23.01 -16.99
N ASP A 264 -3.72 24.28 -17.33
CA ASP A 264 -4.89 25.02 -16.85
C ASP A 264 -6.23 24.50 -17.37
N ASP A 265 -6.22 23.74 -18.47
CA ASP A 265 -7.38 23.07 -19.07
C ASP A 265 -7.69 21.68 -18.46
N TRP A 266 -6.87 21.20 -17.52
CA TRP A 266 -7.06 19.90 -16.87
C TRP A 266 -7.97 19.97 -15.64
N GLY A 267 -8.10 21.12 -14.98
CA GLY A 267 -9.01 21.23 -13.85
C GLY A 267 -8.90 22.54 -13.09
N VAL A 268 -9.36 22.49 -11.83
CA VAL A 268 -9.39 23.63 -10.91
C VAL A 268 -8.49 23.37 -9.72
N GLY A 269 -7.87 24.44 -9.19
CA GLY A 269 -7.03 24.36 -7.98
C GLY A 269 -5.61 23.80 -8.16
N GLN A 270 -5.18 23.44 -9.37
CA GLN A 270 -3.92 22.72 -9.65
C GLN A 270 -2.59 23.39 -9.24
N ARG A 271 -2.60 24.68 -8.93
CA ARG A 271 -1.39 25.43 -8.53
C ARG A 271 -1.16 25.44 -7.01
N GLU A 272 -2.16 25.00 -6.25
CA GLU A 272 -2.13 25.03 -4.80
C GLU A 272 -1.60 23.71 -4.23
N LEU A 273 -0.63 23.79 -3.33
CA LEU A 273 -0.23 22.64 -2.52
C LEU A 273 -1.23 22.48 -1.39
N GLY A 274 -1.59 21.25 -1.07
CA GLY A 274 -2.61 21.00 -0.07
C GLY A 274 -3.09 19.55 -0.07
N GLY A 275 -4.40 19.40 0.10
CA GLY A 275 -5.03 18.10 0.19
C GLY A 275 -6.52 18.20 0.52
N ILE A 276 -7.06 17.11 1.07
CA ILE A 276 -8.48 16.99 1.40
C ILE A 276 -8.68 16.96 2.91
N TYR A 277 -9.52 17.86 3.40
CA TYR A 277 -10.11 17.75 4.73
C TYR A 277 -11.46 17.05 4.65
N PHE A 278 -11.74 16.12 5.56
CA PHE A 278 -13.04 15.47 5.63
C PHE A 278 -13.58 15.32 7.06
N GLU A 279 -14.90 15.31 7.16
CA GLU A 279 -15.64 15.03 8.39
C GLU A 279 -16.69 13.93 8.16
N LEU A 280 -16.73 12.92 9.02
CA LEU A 280 -17.91 12.05 9.15
C LEU A 280 -18.67 12.41 10.41
N ARG A 281 -19.99 12.55 10.28
CA ARG A 281 -20.97 12.79 11.33
C ARG A 281 -22.02 11.68 11.26
N ASN A 282 -22.88 11.58 12.27
CA ASN A 282 -23.94 10.56 12.30
C ASN A 282 -24.87 10.59 11.07
N ASP A 283 -25.04 11.75 10.44
CA ASP A 283 -26.01 11.99 9.36
C ASP A 283 -25.38 12.52 8.05
N SER A 284 -24.06 12.66 8.00
CA SER A 284 -23.40 13.28 6.85
C SER A 284 -21.92 12.93 6.70
N PHE A 285 -21.47 12.92 5.45
CA PHE A 285 -20.05 12.90 5.07
C PHE A 285 -19.71 14.18 4.31
N ILE A 286 -18.73 14.94 4.81
CA ILE A 286 -18.34 16.25 4.26
C ILE A 286 -16.89 16.16 3.77
N VAL A 287 -16.64 16.66 2.57
CA VAL A 287 -15.32 16.71 1.93
C VAL A 287 -15.03 18.13 1.49
N LYS A 288 -13.83 18.64 1.78
CA LYS A 288 -13.38 19.98 1.38
C LYS A 288 -11.93 19.96 0.91
N CYS A 289 -11.68 20.47 -0.30
CA CYS A 289 -10.31 20.70 -0.77
C CYS A 289 -9.70 21.90 -0.04
N PHE A 290 -8.49 21.73 0.48
CA PHE A 290 -7.77 22.75 1.25
C PHE A 290 -6.45 23.11 0.58
N SER A 291 -6.21 24.41 0.42
CA SER A 291 -4.93 24.94 -0.03
C SER A 291 -4.07 25.30 1.18
N ALA A 292 -2.94 24.62 1.34
CA ALA A 292 -1.89 24.99 2.30
C ALA A 292 -1.10 26.22 1.82
N THR A 293 -0.96 26.42 0.50
CA THR A 293 -0.33 27.61 -0.08
C THR A 293 -1.07 28.89 0.30
N SER A 294 -2.41 28.88 0.23
CA SER A 294 -3.28 30.02 0.52
C SER A 294 -3.86 29.99 1.94
N ASN A 295 -3.68 28.87 2.66
CA ASN A 295 -4.21 28.62 4.01
C ASN A 295 -5.73 28.84 4.13
N CYS A 296 -6.48 28.33 3.15
CA CYS A 296 -7.95 28.40 3.11
C CYS A 296 -8.53 27.23 2.31
N PHE A 297 -9.84 27.01 2.45
CA PHE A 297 -10.53 26.05 1.59
C PHE A 297 -10.67 26.61 0.16
N HIS A 298 -10.67 25.73 -0.84
CA HIS A 298 -10.80 26.14 -2.24
C HIS A 298 -12.14 26.85 -2.54
N GLU A 299 -13.20 26.57 -1.78
CA GLU A 299 -14.46 27.31 -1.87
C GLU A 299 -14.30 28.80 -1.54
N GLU A 300 -13.38 29.16 -0.64
CA GLU A 300 -13.05 30.54 -0.28
C GLU A 300 -12.26 31.26 -1.38
N LEU A 301 -11.64 30.49 -2.29
CA LEU A 301 -10.96 30.99 -3.50
C LEU A 301 -11.92 31.10 -4.70
N GLY A 302 -13.21 30.82 -4.50
CA GLY A 302 -14.25 30.88 -5.54
C GLY A 302 -14.52 29.55 -6.26
N PHE A 303 -13.92 28.44 -5.81
CA PHE A 303 -14.14 27.11 -6.38
C PHE A 303 -15.13 26.31 -5.52
N SER A 304 -16.39 26.73 -5.47
CA SER A 304 -17.41 26.10 -4.62
C SER A 304 -17.67 24.61 -4.94
N SER A 305 -17.38 24.15 -6.16
CA SER A 305 -17.47 22.74 -6.55
C SER A 305 -16.38 21.84 -5.94
N LEU A 306 -15.37 22.42 -5.29
CA LEU A 306 -14.29 21.70 -4.59
C LEU A 306 -14.61 21.47 -3.11
N SER A 307 -15.89 21.44 -2.79
CA SER A 307 -16.42 21.04 -1.50
C SER A 307 -17.75 20.33 -1.74
N GLY A 308 -17.99 19.25 -1.00
CA GLY A 308 -19.15 18.40 -1.20
C GLY A 308 -19.65 17.82 0.12
N SER A 309 -20.92 17.46 0.14
CA SER A 309 -21.53 16.72 1.24
C SER A 309 -22.45 15.63 0.72
N LEU A 310 -22.46 14.52 1.43
CA LEU A 310 -23.39 13.42 1.26
C LEU A 310 -24.23 13.33 2.53
N ASP A 311 -25.53 13.61 2.42
CA ASP A 311 -26.48 13.34 3.49
C ASP A 311 -26.72 11.83 3.52
N THR A 312 -26.17 11.16 4.54
CA THR A 312 -26.25 9.72 4.72
C THR A 312 -26.05 9.39 6.18
N ASP A 313 -26.84 8.46 6.70
CA ASP A 313 -26.57 7.92 8.03
C ASP A 313 -25.22 7.20 8.02
N THR A 314 -24.41 7.45 9.04
CA THR A 314 -23.11 6.79 9.21
C THR A 314 -23.09 5.96 10.48
N THR A 315 -22.14 5.03 10.53
CA THR A 315 -21.95 4.14 11.67
C THR A 315 -21.07 4.75 12.76
N LEU A 316 -20.82 6.06 12.72
CA LEU A 316 -19.93 6.77 13.62
C LEU A 316 -20.26 6.47 15.10
N ASP A 317 -19.25 5.99 15.82
CA ASP A 317 -19.29 5.84 17.27
C ASP A 317 -17.93 6.27 17.84
N VAL A 318 -17.92 7.40 18.53
CA VAL A 318 -16.69 7.98 19.12
C VAL A 318 -16.05 7.10 20.19
N ASN A 319 -16.80 6.13 20.75
CA ASN A 319 -16.31 5.19 21.75
C ASN A 319 -15.90 3.84 21.16
N ALA A 320 -16.15 3.63 19.86
CA ALA A 320 -15.78 2.40 19.21
C ALA A 320 -14.26 2.23 19.17
N LYS A 321 -13.85 1.00 19.43
CA LYS A 321 -12.43 0.65 19.47
C LYS A 321 -11.88 0.57 18.06
N PRO A 322 -10.69 1.12 17.81
CA PRO A 322 -10.03 1.02 16.52
C PRO A 322 -9.63 -0.42 16.22
N ALA A 323 -9.52 -0.74 14.94
CA ALA A 323 -9.06 -2.04 14.46
C ALA A 323 -8.15 -1.88 13.24
N PHE A 324 -7.36 -2.91 12.97
CA PHE A 324 -6.52 -3.00 11.79
C PHE A 324 -6.61 -4.41 11.21
N SER A 325 -6.82 -4.50 9.90
CA SER A 325 -7.00 -5.76 9.17
C SER A 325 -5.99 -5.85 8.04
N PHE A 326 -5.40 -7.03 7.89
CA PHE A 326 -4.46 -7.33 6.81
C PHE A 326 -4.66 -8.77 6.37
N GLY A 327 -4.23 -9.09 5.15
CA GLY A 327 -4.41 -10.43 4.63
C GLY A 327 -3.93 -10.58 3.21
N VAL A 328 -4.33 -11.69 2.60
CA VAL A 328 -4.04 -11.98 1.19
C VAL A 328 -5.27 -12.59 0.52
N GLY A 329 -5.63 -12.08 -0.65
CA GLY A 329 -6.70 -12.65 -1.47
C GLY A 329 -6.20 -13.86 -2.26
N ASP A 330 -7.05 -14.88 -2.36
CA ASP A 330 -6.82 -16.08 -3.16
C ASP A 330 -5.38 -16.65 -3.07
N ILE A 331 -4.84 -16.78 -1.86
CA ILE A 331 -3.48 -17.31 -1.64
C ILE A 331 -3.36 -18.78 -2.10
N ASN A 332 -2.20 -19.20 -2.60
CA ASN A 332 -1.98 -20.56 -3.07
C ASN A 332 -1.81 -21.59 -1.93
N ASN A 333 -2.17 -22.84 -2.21
CA ASN A 333 -1.98 -23.94 -1.26
C ASN A 333 -0.50 -24.19 -0.90
N GLY A 334 -0.19 -24.12 0.39
CA GLY A 334 1.14 -24.25 0.96
C GLY A 334 1.93 -22.95 1.00
N GLN A 335 1.38 -21.84 0.48
CA GLN A 335 2.12 -20.60 0.32
C GLN A 335 2.43 -19.98 1.67
N LYS A 336 3.67 -19.53 1.82
CA LYS A 336 4.17 -18.81 3.00
C LYS A 336 4.35 -17.33 2.68
N ILE A 337 3.96 -16.48 3.63
CA ILE A 337 4.11 -15.02 3.53
C ILE A 337 4.64 -14.49 4.87
N PRO A 338 5.70 -13.66 4.85
CA PRO A 338 6.14 -12.97 6.05
C PRO A 338 5.17 -11.82 6.39
N VAL A 339 4.87 -11.65 7.67
CA VAL A 339 4.05 -10.54 8.17
C VAL A 339 4.77 -9.81 9.28
N PHE A 340 4.64 -8.48 9.30
CA PHE A 340 5.35 -7.58 10.22
C PHE A 340 4.36 -6.73 11.02
N SER A 341 4.33 -6.91 12.34
CA SER A 341 3.41 -6.18 13.22
C SER A 341 3.83 -4.72 13.34
N HIS A 342 2.97 -3.81 12.86
CA HIS A 342 3.09 -2.35 13.04
C HIS A 342 1.98 -1.78 13.93
N HIS A 343 1.03 -2.61 14.33
CA HIS A 343 -0.11 -2.25 15.18
C HIS A 343 -0.13 -3.15 16.42
N THR A 344 -0.28 -2.57 17.60
CA THR A 344 -0.31 -3.31 18.87
C THR A 344 -1.49 -2.87 19.72
N GLY A 345 -1.95 -3.75 20.61
CA GLY A 345 -3.14 -3.46 21.41
C GLY A 345 -3.64 -4.65 22.21
N LEU A 346 -4.63 -4.36 23.08
CA LEU A 346 -5.24 -5.32 23.99
C LEU A 346 -6.16 -6.33 23.32
N GLY A 347 -6.63 -6.05 22.10
CA GLY A 347 -7.59 -6.93 21.45
C GLY A 347 -6.96 -8.22 20.91
N LYS A 348 -7.86 -9.12 20.54
CA LYS A 348 -7.49 -10.40 19.92
C LYS A 348 -7.27 -10.19 18.43
N LYS A 349 -6.47 -11.08 17.83
CA LYS A 349 -6.38 -11.21 16.38
C LYS A 349 -7.37 -12.28 15.95
N GLU A 350 -8.43 -11.92 15.27
CA GLU A 350 -9.41 -12.84 14.70
C GLU A 350 -8.98 -13.22 13.28
N ILE A 351 -9.16 -14.49 12.92
CA ILE A 351 -8.76 -15.00 11.61
C ILE A 351 -10.02 -15.38 10.84
N TYR A 352 -10.14 -14.82 9.65
CA TYR A 352 -11.20 -15.08 8.71
C TYR A 352 -10.62 -15.61 7.40
N ALA A 353 -11.41 -16.41 6.70
CA ALA A 353 -11.06 -16.89 5.39
C ALA A 353 -12.29 -17.02 4.49
N ALA A 354 -12.06 -16.98 3.18
CA ALA A 354 -13.04 -17.25 2.16
C ALA A 354 -12.47 -18.16 1.07
N ALA A 355 -13.30 -19.08 0.58
CA ALA A 355 -12.92 -19.98 -0.50
C ALA A 355 -12.65 -19.21 -1.79
N GLY A 356 -11.47 -19.44 -2.36
CA GLY A 356 -11.03 -18.77 -3.58
C GLY A 356 -11.41 -19.48 -4.87
N SER A 357 -10.94 -18.90 -5.98
CA SER A 357 -11.08 -19.49 -7.31
C SER A 357 -10.04 -20.58 -7.61
N GLU A 358 -10.29 -21.46 -8.59
CA GLU A 358 -9.30 -22.50 -8.96
C GLU A 358 -8.17 -21.97 -9.85
N GLU A 359 -8.47 -20.97 -10.68
CA GLU A 359 -7.56 -20.37 -11.64
C GLU A 359 -6.63 -19.37 -10.94
N ILE A 360 -5.33 -19.42 -11.24
CA ILE A 360 -4.33 -18.54 -10.61
C ILE A 360 -4.28 -17.17 -11.30
N ASN A 361 -4.56 -17.13 -12.60
CA ASN A 361 -4.51 -15.94 -13.43
C ASN A 361 -5.42 -14.82 -12.93
N ASP A 362 -5.03 -13.58 -13.25
CA ASP A 362 -5.91 -12.43 -13.09
C ASP A 362 -6.94 -12.32 -14.23
N ASP A 363 -6.52 -12.58 -15.48
CA ASP A 363 -7.37 -12.52 -16.68
C ASP A 363 -6.88 -13.51 -17.75
N SER A 364 -7.25 -14.79 -17.62
CA SER A 364 -6.75 -15.83 -18.54
C SER A 364 -7.32 -15.76 -19.95
N GLU A 365 -8.46 -15.09 -20.13
CA GLU A 365 -9.15 -14.94 -21.42
C GLU A 365 -8.79 -13.63 -22.13
N PHE A 366 -7.92 -12.81 -21.52
CA PHE A 366 -7.47 -11.54 -22.08
C PHE A 366 -8.63 -10.58 -22.35
N THR A 367 -9.59 -10.49 -21.42
CA THR A 367 -10.74 -9.59 -21.49
C THR A 367 -10.43 -8.16 -21.04
N LEU A 368 -9.31 -7.97 -20.33
CA LEU A 368 -8.88 -6.69 -19.77
C LEU A 368 -7.68 -6.14 -20.54
N TYR A 369 -7.96 -5.10 -21.31
CA TYR A 369 -6.97 -4.43 -22.15
C TYR A 369 -7.05 -2.90 -22.02
N GLU A 370 -5.89 -2.26 -22.08
CA GLU A 370 -5.79 -0.81 -22.23
C GLU A 370 -4.76 -0.40 -23.28
N HIS A 371 -4.99 0.79 -23.83
CA HIS A 371 -4.09 1.43 -24.78
C HIS A 371 -3.80 2.87 -24.37
N ARG A 372 -2.50 3.19 -24.28
CA ARG A 372 -2.05 4.57 -24.04
C ARG A 372 -1.28 5.09 -25.24
N ASP A 373 -1.62 6.28 -25.71
CA ASP A 373 -0.80 7.05 -26.66
C ASP A 373 -0.12 8.20 -25.90
N ALA A 374 1.19 8.09 -25.68
CA ALA A 374 1.98 9.11 -25.00
C ALA A 374 2.69 10.05 -26.00
N GLY A 375 2.16 10.15 -27.23
CA GLY A 375 2.67 11.04 -28.29
C GLY A 375 4.11 10.70 -28.66
N ALA A 376 5.04 11.62 -28.41
CA ALA A 376 6.44 11.47 -28.78
C ALA A 376 7.16 10.32 -28.03
N LEU A 377 6.67 9.91 -26.87
CA LEU A 377 7.22 8.78 -26.13
C LEU A 377 6.85 7.43 -26.77
N GLY A 378 5.79 7.39 -27.58
CA GLY A 378 5.26 6.20 -28.22
C GLY A 378 3.94 5.74 -27.60
N LYS A 379 3.58 4.48 -27.86
CA LYS A 379 2.33 3.86 -27.46
C LYS A 379 2.58 2.70 -26.53
N GLN A 380 1.57 2.36 -25.75
CA GLN A 380 1.59 1.23 -24.83
C GLN A 380 0.35 0.38 -25.06
N TRP A 381 0.56 -0.93 -25.21
CA TRP A 381 -0.50 -1.94 -25.30
C TRP A 381 -0.42 -2.80 -24.06
N MET A 382 -1.46 -2.76 -23.22
CA MET A 382 -1.44 -3.38 -21.90
C MET A 382 -2.50 -4.45 -21.81
N LEU A 383 -2.09 -5.69 -21.58
CA LEU A 383 -2.96 -6.73 -21.05
C LEU A 383 -2.84 -6.71 -19.53
N MET A 384 -3.95 -6.87 -18.84
CA MET A 384 -3.93 -6.97 -17.38
C MET A 384 -3.65 -8.43 -17.00
N GLY A 385 -2.65 -8.66 -16.15
CA GLY A 385 -2.26 -10.02 -15.76
C GLY A 385 -1.46 -10.82 -16.81
N ALA A 386 -1.09 -10.26 -17.96
CA ALA A 386 -0.33 -10.96 -18.99
C ALA A 386 0.60 -10.03 -19.80
N SER A 387 1.54 -10.62 -20.53
CA SER A 387 2.36 -9.91 -21.53
C SER A 387 2.61 -10.77 -22.77
N VAL A 388 2.77 -10.11 -23.92
CA VAL A 388 3.15 -10.75 -25.18
C VAL A 388 4.51 -10.22 -25.63
N GLY A 389 5.48 -11.12 -25.79
CA GLY A 389 6.88 -10.79 -26.01
C GLY A 389 7.52 -10.16 -24.78
N TYR A 390 8.47 -9.26 -25.05
CA TYR A 390 9.22 -8.50 -24.05
C TYR A 390 9.01 -7.01 -24.32
N PRO A 391 7.77 -6.50 -24.15
CA PRO A 391 7.42 -5.16 -24.58
C PRO A 391 8.23 -4.13 -23.81
N ARG A 392 8.71 -3.10 -24.52
CA ARG A 392 9.17 -1.89 -23.85
C ARG A 392 7.99 -1.14 -23.27
N TYR A 393 8.26 -0.28 -22.27
CA TYR A 393 7.22 0.53 -21.65
C TYR A 393 6.48 1.41 -22.68
N PHE A 394 7.20 1.96 -23.66
CA PHE A 394 6.61 2.56 -24.85
C PHE A 394 7.26 2.02 -26.13
N GLU A 395 6.44 1.80 -27.15
CA GLU A 395 6.84 1.33 -28.47
C GLU A 395 6.15 2.15 -29.58
N PRO A 396 6.81 2.37 -30.74
CA PRO A 396 6.20 3.12 -31.84
C PRO A 396 5.03 2.38 -32.49
N GLU A 397 5.08 1.05 -32.51
CA GLU A 397 4.11 0.17 -33.13
C GLU A 397 4.12 -1.21 -32.44
N ASN A 398 2.96 -1.87 -32.42
CA ASN A 398 2.85 -3.27 -32.02
C ASN A 398 2.83 -4.17 -33.26
N THR A 399 3.92 -4.89 -33.47
CA THR A 399 4.13 -5.79 -34.62
C THR A 399 3.99 -7.26 -34.25
N LEU A 400 3.69 -7.56 -32.98
CA LEU A 400 3.62 -8.92 -32.47
C LEU A 400 2.18 -9.41 -32.37
N TRP A 401 1.25 -8.55 -31.95
CA TRP A 401 -0.10 -8.96 -31.64
C TRP A 401 -1.13 -7.84 -31.76
N ARG A 402 -2.41 -8.21 -31.73
CA ARG A 402 -3.56 -7.31 -31.56
C ARG A 402 -4.49 -7.89 -30.51
N TRP A 403 -5.12 -7.03 -29.73
CA TRP A 403 -6.16 -7.47 -28.80
C TRP A 403 -7.40 -7.90 -29.58
N GLU A 404 -8.00 -9.01 -29.16
CA GLU A 404 -9.30 -9.49 -29.60
C GLU A 404 -10.15 -9.61 -28.34
N ASP A 405 -11.41 -9.18 -28.34
CA ASP A 405 -12.24 -9.27 -27.12
C ASP A 405 -13.21 -10.46 -27.24
N PRO A 406 -12.98 -11.60 -26.56
CA PRO A 406 -11.79 -11.97 -25.76
C PRO A 406 -10.66 -12.63 -26.59
N GLY A 407 -9.43 -12.58 -26.08
CA GLY A 407 -8.24 -13.18 -26.70
C GLY A 407 -7.13 -12.23 -27.17
N ILE A 408 -6.13 -12.80 -27.83
CA ILE A 408 -5.08 -12.05 -28.52
C ILE A 408 -4.80 -12.68 -29.88
N ARG A 409 -4.73 -11.86 -30.93
CA ARG A 409 -4.30 -12.28 -32.27
C ARG A 409 -2.80 -12.08 -32.40
N LEU A 410 -2.05 -13.15 -32.56
CA LEU A 410 -0.64 -13.07 -32.92
C LEU A 410 -0.51 -12.80 -34.42
N LEU A 411 0.33 -11.83 -34.77
CA LEU A 411 0.56 -11.41 -36.15
C LEU A 411 1.56 -12.35 -36.83
N ALA A 412 1.40 -12.55 -38.14
CA ALA A 412 2.34 -13.30 -38.94
C ALA A 412 3.76 -12.70 -38.84
N GLN A 413 4.77 -13.57 -38.76
CA GLN A 413 6.17 -13.20 -38.59
C GLN A 413 6.99 -13.66 -39.79
N ASP A 414 7.82 -12.77 -40.34
CA ASP A 414 8.66 -13.06 -41.52
C ASP A 414 9.71 -14.15 -41.26
N ASN A 415 10.08 -14.36 -39.99
CA ASN A 415 11.03 -15.36 -39.56
C ASN A 415 10.31 -16.50 -38.80
N PRO A 416 10.21 -17.71 -39.38
CA PRO A 416 9.60 -18.87 -38.71
C PRO A 416 10.28 -19.26 -37.39
N ALA A 417 11.57 -18.95 -37.23
CA ALA A 417 12.33 -19.20 -36.01
C ALA A 417 12.09 -18.14 -34.92
N LYS A 418 11.36 -17.06 -35.20
CA LYS A 418 11.00 -16.07 -34.19
C LYS A 418 10.03 -16.70 -33.20
N ILE A 419 10.40 -16.62 -31.92
CA ILE A 419 9.57 -17.06 -30.80
C ILE A 419 8.84 -15.84 -30.24
N VAL A 420 7.54 -15.97 -30.03
CA VAL A 420 6.71 -15.01 -29.30
C VAL A 420 6.25 -15.68 -28.01
N ASP A 421 6.65 -15.12 -26.87
CA ASP A 421 6.25 -15.61 -25.56
C ASP A 421 4.95 -14.92 -25.12
N ILE A 422 3.95 -15.67 -24.67
CA ILE A 422 2.85 -15.13 -23.88
C ILE A 422 3.13 -15.53 -22.43
N SER A 423 3.24 -14.55 -21.53
CA SER A 423 3.56 -14.79 -20.11
C SER A 423 2.37 -14.43 -19.22
N VAL A 424 2.13 -15.27 -18.20
CA VAL A 424 1.21 -14.98 -17.08
C VAL A 424 1.96 -15.27 -15.76
N PRO A 425 2.10 -14.28 -14.85
CA PRO A 425 1.62 -12.91 -14.97
C PRO A 425 2.44 -12.13 -16.02
N ASP A 426 2.26 -10.81 -16.12
CA ASP A 426 3.14 -9.94 -16.92
C ASP A 426 4.63 -10.26 -16.65
N TYR A 427 5.44 -10.31 -17.71
CA TYR A 427 6.84 -10.75 -17.66
C TYR A 427 7.67 -10.05 -16.57
N PHE A 428 7.54 -8.73 -16.39
CA PHE A 428 8.34 -8.01 -15.40
C PHE A 428 7.86 -8.32 -13.99
N HIS A 429 6.55 -8.38 -13.76
CA HIS A 429 5.97 -8.64 -12.45
C HIS A 429 6.10 -10.09 -12.00
N GLY A 430 6.03 -11.04 -12.94
CA GLY A 430 6.29 -12.46 -12.70
C GLY A 430 7.75 -12.76 -12.37
N ARG A 431 8.65 -11.80 -12.60
CA ARG A 431 10.04 -11.92 -12.18
C ARG A 431 10.19 -11.77 -10.67
N ASN A 432 9.52 -10.80 -10.05
CA ASN A 432 9.86 -10.35 -8.68
C ASN A 432 8.71 -10.40 -7.66
N SER A 433 7.45 -10.25 -8.07
CA SER A 433 6.37 -9.95 -7.11
C SER A 433 5.13 -10.84 -7.22
N TYR A 434 4.89 -11.46 -8.39
CA TYR A 434 3.60 -12.09 -8.70
C TYR A 434 3.62 -13.59 -8.91
N TYR A 435 2.49 -14.21 -8.56
CA TYR A 435 2.24 -15.66 -8.50
C TYR A 435 3.25 -16.38 -7.60
N LYS A 436 3.40 -15.82 -6.38
CA LYS A 436 4.07 -16.47 -5.25
C LYS A 436 3.54 -17.90 -5.08
N CYS A 437 4.44 -18.86 -5.03
CA CYS A 437 4.13 -20.29 -5.13
C CYS A 437 4.86 -21.09 -4.06
N SER A 438 4.43 -22.33 -3.86
CA SER A 438 5.06 -23.25 -2.91
C SER A 438 5.88 -24.30 -3.65
N PRO A 439 7.17 -24.45 -3.32
CA PRO A 439 7.96 -25.58 -3.77
C PRO A 439 7.31 -26.92 -3.39
N GLY A 440 7.52 -27.95 -4.20
CA GLY A 440 6.96 -29.28 -4.00
C GLY A 440 5.49 -29.44 -4.44
N LYS A 441 4.92 -28.46 -5.15
CA LYS A 441 3.54 -28.50 -5.66
C LYS A 441 3.50 -28.74 -7.17
N LYS A 442 2.35 -29.25 -7.65
CA LYS A 442 2.08 -29.50 -9.06
C LYS A 442 1.12 -28.48 -9.65
N TYR A 443 1.49 -27.96 -10.81
CA TYR A 443 0.74 -26.95 -11.55
C TYR A 443 0.42 -27.44 -12.95
N LYS A 444 -0.65 -26.91 -13.54
CA LYS A 444 -1.08 -27.20 -14.91
C LYS A 444 -1.19 -25.88 -15.66
N THR A 445 -0.60 -25.80 -16.85
CA THR A 445 -0.91 -24.73 -17.81
C THR A 445 -1.90 -25.23 -18.85
N GLU A 446 -2.69 -24.32 -19.40
CA GLU A 446 -3.67 -24.62 -20.42
C GLU A 446 -3.76 -23.45 -21.40
N VAL A 447 -3.64 -23.74 -22.69
CA VAL A 447 -3.79 -22.74 -23.75
C VAL A 447 -4.87 -23.19 -24.72
N THR A 448 -5.74 -22.27 -25.12
CA THR A 448 -6.70 -22.47 -26.21
C THR A 448 -6.34 -21.54 -27.35
N VAL A 449 -6.16 -22.11 -28.54
CA VAL A 449 -5.72 -21.41 -29.74
C VAL A 449 -6.64 -21.72 -30.91
N SER A 450 -6.89 -20.73 -31.76
CA SER A 450 -7.66 -20.86 -32.99
C SER A 450 -6.79 -20.48 -34.18
N SER A 451 -6.53 -21.46 -35.05
CA SER A 451 -5.64 -21.31 -36.22
C SER A 451 -6.36 -21.70 -37.52
N PRO A 452 -6.29 -20.90 -38.60
CA PRO A 452 -6.91 -21.24 -39.87
C PRO A 452 -6.33 -22.52 -40.51
N THR A 453 -5.01 -22.68 -40.54
CA THR A 453 -4.34 -23.81 -41.20
C THR A 453 -3.57 -24.72 -40.25
N GLY A 454 -3.32 -24.30 -39.00
CA GLY A 454 -2.48 -25.02 -38.05
C GLY A 454 -0.98 -24.88 -38.37
N GLY A 455 -0.13 -25.76 -37.83
CA GLY A 455 1.31 -25.82 -38.10
C GLY A 455 2.20 -24.97 -37.18
N GLN A 456 1.63 -24.02 -36.44
CA GLN A 456 2.34 -23.29 -35.39
C GLN A 456 2.81 -24.26 -34.29
N LYS A 457 3.87 -23.91 -33.57
CA LYS A 457 4.37 -24.69 -32.43
C LYS A 457 4.12 -23.94 -31.14
N VAL A 458 3.70 -24.66 -30.10
CA VAL A 458 3.51 -24.12 -28.76
C VAL A 458 4.30 -24.95 -27.76
N GLU A 459 5.27 -24.33 -27.11
CA GLU A 459 6.06 -24.91 -26.01
C GLU A 459 5.58 -24.27 -24.69
N MET A 460 5.20 -25.10 -23.71
CA MET A 460 4.80 -24.61 -22.39
C MET A 460 6.01 -24.58 -21.45
N VAL A 461 6.24 -23.46 -20.76
CA VAL A 461 7.36 -23.29 -19.83
C VAL A 461 6.87 -22.71 -18.51
N ILE A 462 7.45 -23.14 -17.39
CA ILE A 462 7.36 -22.43 -16.10
C ILE A 462 8.76 -21.98 -15.69
N GLU A 463 8.91 -20.69 -15.40
CA GLU A 463 10.10 -20.16 -14.73
C GLU A 463 9.82 -20.05 -13.24
N VAL A 464 10.75 -20.53 -12.41
CA VAL A 464 10.71 -20.42 -10.95
C VAL A 464 11.76 -19.41 -10.52
N ARG A 465 11.36 -18.40 -9.76
CA ARG A 465 12.23 -17.30 -9.33
C ARG A 465 12.06 -17.01 -7.85
N ASP A 466 13.06 -16.39 -7.25
CA ASP A 466 12.90 -15.75 -5.94
C ASP A 466 12.40 -14.30 -6.08
N SER A 467 12.03 -13.67 -4.95
CA SER A 467 11.56 -12.28 -4.92
C SER A 467 12.62 -11.22 -5.25
N GLU A 468 13.89 -11.62 -5.38
CA GLU A 468 14.98 -10.78 -5.91
C GLU A 468 15.12 -10.92 -7.44
N GLY A 469 14.28 -11.74 -8.07
CA GLY A 469 14.24 -11.96 -9.50
C GLY A 469 15.30 -12.92 -10.03
N ASN A 470 16.01 -13.63 -9.16
CA ASN A 470 16.98 -14.65 -9.54
C ASN A 470 16.24 -15.88 -10.09
N MET A 471 16.74 -16.45 -11.18
CA MET A 471 16.20 -17.71 -11.71
C MET A 471 16.64 -18.87 -10.82
N LEU A 472 15.67 -19.59 -10.27
CA LEU A 472 15.90 -20.80 -9.49
C LEU A 472 15.77 -22.06 -10.36
N ASP A 473 14.78 -22.08 -11.26
CA ASP A 473 14.56 -23.20 -12.18
C ASP A 473 13.82 -22.74 -13.45
N GLN A 474 13.92 -23.53 -14.52
CA GLN A 474 13.14 -23.40 -15.73
C GLN A 474 12.65 -24.79 -16.17
N LEU A 475 11.35 -25.00 -16.04
CA LEU A 475 10.69 -26.26 -16.31
C LEU A 475 10.06 -26.23 -17.70
N LYS A 476 10.46 -27.15 -18.57
CA LYS A 476 9.87 -27.32 -19.89
C LYS A 476 8.77 -28.40 -19.86
N GLY A 477 7.61 -28.06 -20.41
CA GLY A 477 6.46 -28.93 -20.60
C GLY A 477 6.49 -29.63 -21.95
N ASP A 478 5.31 -29.95 -22.45
CA ASP A 478 5.15 -30.61 -23.75
C ASP A 478 5.22 -29.60 -24.91
N ASP A 479 5.67 -30.08 -26.07
CA ASP A 479 5.70 -29.33 -27.33
C ASP A 479 4.51 -29.74 -28.19
N PHE A 480 3.64 -28.79 -28.53
CA PHE A 480 2.43 -29.01 -29.32
C PHE A 480 2.59 -28.48 -30.74
N THR A 481 1.94 -29.15 -31.70
CA THR A 481 1.72 -28.61 -33.04
C THR A 481 0.26 -28.22 -33.15
N VAL A 482 -0.01 -26.97 -33.48
CA VAL A 482 -1.36 -26.45 -33.60
C VAL A 482 -2.05 -27.10 -34.79
N GLU A 483 -3.25 -27.63 -34.60
CA GLU A 483 -4.09 -28.12 -35.71
C GLU A 483 -4.96 -26.97 -36.26
N ALA A 484 -5.50 -27.14 -37.46
CA ALA A 484 -6.50 -26.21 -37.98
C ALA A 484 -7.76 -26.20 -37.09
N GLY A 485 -8.40 -25.05 -36.95
CA GLY A 485 -9.53 -24.83 -36.05
C GLY A 485 -9.11 -24.43 -34.62
N THR A 486 -10.04 -24.57 -33.69
CA THR A 486 -9.83 -24.24 -32.26
C THR A 486 -9.38 -25.48 -31.50
N ASN A 487 -8.21 -25.40 -30.89
CA ASN A 487 -7.54 -26.50 -30.20
C ASN A 487 -7.12 -26.09 -28.80
N LYS A 488 -7.08 -27.07 -27.91
CA LYS A 488 -6.77 -26.91 -26.49
C LYS A 488 -5.59 -27.80 -26.12
N TYR A 489 -4.57 -27.21 -25.53
CA TYR A 489 -3.34 -27.89 -25.10
C TYR A 489 -3.06 -27.63 -23.63
N SER A 490 -2.40 -28.58 -22.96
CA SER A 490 -2.07 -28.44 -21.55
C SER A 490 -0.83 -29.23 -21.16
N SER A 491 -0.01 -28.68 -20.27
CA SER A 491 1.13 -29.38 -19.67
C SER A 491 1.07 -29.31 -18.15
N ARG A 492 1.71 -30.30 -17.50
CA ARG A 492 1.79 -30.38 -16.04
C ARG A 492 3.23 -30.24 -15.60
N PHE A 493 3.42 -29.53 -14.49
CA PHE A 493 4.71 -29.17 -13.95
C PHE A 493 4.77 -29.52 -12.47
N TYR A 494 5.95 -29.92 -12.00
CA TYR A 494 6.25 -30.07 -10.58
C TYR A 494 7.31 -29.05 -10.21
N ILE A 495 7.00 -28.15 -9.27
CA ILE A 495 7.96 -27.16 -8.81
C ILE A 495 8.92 -27.83 -7.84
N PRO A 496 10.22 -27.91 -8.15
CA PRO A 496 11.15 -28.62 -7.29
C PRO A 496 11.38 -27.88 -5.98
N HIS A 497 11.83 -28.65 -4.99
CA HIS A 497 12.28 -28.14 -3.71
C HIS A 497 13.53 -27.25 -3.90
N GLN A 498 13.43 -25.97 -3.53
CA GLN A 498 14.50 -24.98 -3.63
C GLN A 498 15.49 -24.98 -2.45
N SER A 499 16.04 -26.13 -2.06
CA SER A 499 16.84 -26.29 -0.83
C SER A 499 18.21 -25.60 -0.85
N ASN A 500 18.69 -25.19 -2.03
CA ASN A 500 20.00 -24.58 -2.20
C ASN A 500 20.00 -23.06 -2.07
N THR A 501 18.81 -22.45 -1.95
CA THR A 501 18.63 -21.00 -1.82
C THR A 501 17.98 -20.71 -0.48
N LYS A 502 18.49 -19.70 0.24
CA LYS A 502 17.86 -19.23 1.48
C LYS A 502 16.52 -18.57 1.11
N ASN A 503 15.41 -19.21 1.45
CA ASN A 503 14.06 -18.69 1.23
C ASN A 503 13.12 -19.12 2.37
N ILE A 504 11.95 -18.50 2.43
CA ILE A 504 10.95 -18.67 3.49
C ILE A 504 10.46 -20.13 3.68
N TYR A 505 10.66 -21.02 2.70
CA TYR A 505 10.26 -22.41 2.81
C TYR A 505 11.28 -23.29 3.56
N TYR A 506 12.55 -22.89 3.60
CA TYR A 506 13.63 -23.59 4.31
C TYR A 506 14.12 -22.86 5.56
N ASP A 507 13.97 -21.54 5.57
CA ASP A 507 14.32 -20.69 6.69
C ASP A 507 13.18 -19.68 6.92
N ASP A 508 12.38 -19.92 7.97
CA ASP A 508 11.26 -19.04 8.31
C ASP A 508 11.72 -17.60 8.65
N THR A 509 13.02 -17.35 8.89
CA THR A 509 13.57 -16.00 9.09
C THR A 509 13.84 -15.25 7.79
N SER A 510 13.79 -15.93 6.64
CA SER A 510 13.94 -15.31 5.32
C SER A 510 12.63 -14.67 4.87
N ASP A 511 12.74 -13.45 4.32
CA ASP A 511 11.63 -12.76 3.66
C ASP A 511 11.56 -13.08 2.16
N THR A 512 12.57 -13.77 1.64
CA THR A 512 12.66 -14.17 0.24
C THR A 512 11.59 -15.21 -0.08
N THR A 513 10.63 -14.83 -0.92
CA THR A 513 9.58 -15.74 -1.41
C THR A 513 10.00 -16.44 -2.70
N VAL A 514 9.23 -17.45 -3.10
CA VAL A 514 9.37 -18.12 -4.40
C VAL A 514 8.13 -17.83 -5.21
N GLN A 515 8.29 -17.54 -6.49
CA GLN A 515 7.19 -17.34 -7.44
C GLN A 515 7.41 -18.05 -8.76
N ILE A 516 6.34 -18.14 -9.54
CA ILE A 516 6.35 -18.72 -10.89
C ILE A 516 5.82 -17.74 -11.92
N SER A 517 6.35 -17.83 -13.13
CA SER A 517 5.69 -17.33 -14.33
C SER A 517 5.48 -18.48 -15.31
N ALA A 518 4.28 -18.58 -15.87
CA ALA A 518 3.97 -19.53 -16.93
C ALA A 518 4.07 -18.84 -18.29
N LYS A 519 4.66 -19.54 -19.26
CA LYS A 519 4.86 -19.04 -20.63
C LYS A 519 4.33 -20.03 -21.66
N ALA A 520 3.60 -19.52 -22.64
CA ALA A 520 3.36 -20.22 -23.90
C ALA A 520 4.30 -19.62 -24.96
N ARG A 521 5.32 -20.38 -25.35
CA ARG A 521 6.34 -19.96 -26.32
C ARG A 521 5.95 -20.45 -27.70
N ILE A 522 5.67 -19.51 -28.59
CA ILE A 522 5.02 -19.79 -29.85
C ILE A 522 5.98 -19.51 -31.00
N SER A 523 6.17 -20.49 -31.89
CA SER A 523 7.00 -20.35 -33.09
C SER A 523 6.26 -20.82 -34.35
N ASN A 524 6.89 -20.66 -35.51
CA ASN A 524 6.29 -20.94 -36.81
C ASN A 524 4.99 -20.13 -37.06
N ILE A 525 4.96 -18.86 -36.68
CA ILE A 525 3.80 -17.98 -36.86
C ILE A 525 3.79 -17.42 -38.30
N PHE A 526 3.55 -18.27 -39.30
CA PHE A 526 3.54 -17.88 -40.72
C PHE A 526 2.22 -17.24 -41.18
N GLU A 527 1.18 -17.35 -40.38
CA GLU A 527 -0.10 -16.69 -40.55
C GLU A 527 -0.60 -16.19 -39.19
N GLU A 528 -1.56 -15.27 -39.21
CA GLU A 528 -2.19 -14.78 -37.98
C GLU A 528 -3.04 -15.88 -37.35
N PHE A 529 -2.97 -16.02 -36.03
CA PHE A 529 -3.84 -16.93 -35.28
C PHE A 529 -4.17 -16.34 -33.91
N VAL A 530 -5.25 -16.83 -33.29
CA VAL A 530 -5.76 -16.28 -32.04
C VAL A 530 -5.42 -17.19 -30.88
N VAL A 531 -4.90 -16.63 -29.79
CA VAL A 531 -4.85 -17.29 -28.47
C VAL A 531 -6.04 -16.80 -27.69
N ASN A 532 -7.03 -17.67 -27.51
CA ASN A 532 -8.29 -17.36 -26.85
C ASN A 532 -8.18 -17.39 -25.33
N LYS A 533 -7.27 -18.22 -24.79
CA LYS A 533 -7.09 -18.39 -23.35
C LYS A 533 -5.68 -18.88 -23.05
N PHE A 534 -5.06 -18.38 -21.99
CA PHE A 534 -3.88 -18.98 -21.37
C PHE A 534 -3.98 -18.95 -19.84
N ALA A 535 -4.13 -20.12 -19.23
CA ALA A 535 -4.43 -20.26 -17.80
C ALA A 535 -3.42 -21.17 -17.07
N LEU A 536 -3.25 -20.87 -15.78
CA LEU A 536 -2.44 -21.58 -14.82
C LEU A 536 -3.33 -22.05 -13.67
N TYR A 537 -3.20 -23.32 -13.30
CA TYR A 537 -3.99 -23.97 -12.27
C TYR A 537 -3.10 -24.82 -11.35
N HIS A 538 -3.64 -25.20 -10.19
CA HIS A 538 -3.12 -26.34 -9.42
C HIS A 538 -3.56 -27.67 -10.04
N CYS A 539 -2.70 -28.69 -10.03
CA CYS A 539 -3.06 -30.03 -10.53
C CYS A 539 -3.92 -30.85 -9.56
N GLU A 540 -3.78 -30.61 -8.25
CA GLU A 540 -4.35 -31.42 -7.19
C GLU A 540 -5.31 -30.55 -6.37
N ILE A 541 -6.58 -30.55 -6.78
CA ILE A 541 -7.68 -29.86 -6.09
C ILE A 541 -8.52 -30.94 -5.39
N PRO A 542 -8.18 -31.38 -4.16
CA PRO A 542 -9.09 -32.22 -3.38
C PRO A 542 -10.42 -31.49 -3.13
N SER A 543 -11.44 -32.20 -2.67
CA SER A 543 -12.68 -31.56 -2.22
C SER A 543 -12.38 -30.49 -1.18
N ALA A 544 -12.99 -29.31 -1.32
CA ALA A 544 -12.94 -28.19 -0.37
C ALA A 544 -13.29 -28.65 1.05
N GLU A 545 -12.30 -29.06 1.82
CA GLU A 545 -12.44 -29.62 3.15
C GLU A 545 -11.24 -29.26 4.03
N ASN A 546 -11.51 -28.87 5.28
CA ASN A 546 -10.48 -28.68 6.30
C ASN A 546 -9.43 -27.59 5.98
N PRO A 547 -9.81 -26.37 5.51
CA PRO A 547 -8.88 -25.30 5.23
C PRO A 547 -8.27 -24.77 6.53
N ASN A 548 -6.98 -24.44 6.50
CA ASN A 548 -6.27 -23.95 7.67
C ASN A 548 -5.20 -22.91 7.33
N ILE A 549 -4.94 -22.07 8.31
CA ILE A 549 -3.85 -21.10 8.32
C ILE A 549 -2.95 -21.43 9.49
N LYS A 550 -1.64 -21.50 9.27
CA LYS A 550 -0.66 -21.56 10.35
C LYS A 550 -0.01 -20.21 10.53
N ILE A 551 0.05 -19.72 11.76
CA ILE A 551 0.71 -18.46 12.10
C ILE A 551 1.77 -18.80 13.14
N ALA A 552 3.04 -18.51 12.83
CA ALA A 552 4.17 -18.88 13.69
C ALA A 552 4.12 -20.38 14.12
N GLY A 553 3.79 -21.25 13.17
CA GLY A 553 3.66 -22.70 13.38
C GLY A 553 2.37 -23.17 14.07
N LYS A 554 1.57 -22.27 14.69
CA LYS A 554 0.28 -22.62 15.31
C LYS A 554 -0.81 -22.73 14.24
N LYS A 555 -1.47 -23.89 14.18
CA LYS A 555 -2.53 -24.19 13.19
C LYS A 555 -3.91 -23.69 13.65
N HIS A 556 -4.61 -23.00 12.75
CA HIS A 556 -5.99 -22.53 12.89
C HIS A 556 -6.83 -23.13 11.75
N LEU A 557 -7.82 -23.96 12.08
CA LEU A 557 -8.49 -24.87 11.14
C LEU A 557 -10.01 -24.75 11.25
N ARG A 558 -10.69 -24.78 10.11
CA ARG A 558 -12.13 -25.04 10.01
C ARG A 558 -12.33 -26.51 9.65
N CYS A 559 -13.10 -27.28 10.40
CA CYS A 559 -13.40 -28.67 10.05
C CYS A 559 -14.61 -28.76 9.10
N GLY A 560 -14.59 -29.71 8.17
CA GLY A 560 -15.69 -30.01 7.25
C GLY A 560 -15.57 -29.32 5.90
N LYS A 561 -16.63 -29.47 5.10
CA LYS A 561 -16.75 -28.87 3.76
C LYS A 561 -17.15 -27.41 3.85
N PHE A 562 -16.80 -26.66 2.82
CA PHE A 562 -17.14 -25.26 2.68
C PHE A 562 -17.45 -24.93 1.21
N ASP A 563 -18.32 -23.95 0.99
CA ASP A 563 -18.76 -23.55 -0.34
C ASP A 563 -17.86 -22.45 -0.93
N ALA A 564 -17.88 -22.32 -2.26
CA ALA A 564 -17.16 -21.25 -2.96
C ALA A 564 -17.68 -19.87 -2.49
N GLY A 565 -16.78 -18.94 -2.15
CA GLY A 565 -17.12 -17.64 -1.60
C GLY A 565 -17.65 -17.64 -0.16
N GLU A 566 -17.80 -18.81 0.51
CA GLU A 566 -18.22 -18.84 1.92
C GLU A 566 -17.17 -18.17 2.81
N VAL A 567 -17.58 -17.16 3.58
CA VAL A 567 -16.76 -16.52 4.61
C VAL A 567 -16.92 -17.25 5.93
N PHE A 568 -15.81 -17.63 6.57
CA PHE A 568 -15.81 -18.33 7.85
C PHE A 568 -14.66 -17.90 8.76
N SER A 569 -14.85 -18.06 10.07
CA SER A 569 -13.80 -17.84 11.07
C SER A 569 -12.96 -19.09 11.30
N LEU A 570 -11.65 -18.90 11.45
CA LEU A 570 -10.66 -19.90 11.87
C LEU A 570 -10.29 -19.75 13.37
N GLY A 571 -11.02 -18.90 14.10
CA GLY A 571 -10.79 -18.60 15.51
C GLY A 571 -9.84 -17.42 15.72
N THR A 572 -9.15 -17.40 16.86
CA THR A 572 -8.28 -16.30 17.27
C THR A 572 -6.81 -16.72 17.36
N CYS A 573 -5.91 -15.79 17.07
CA CYS A 573 -4.48 -15.90 17.27
C CYS A 573 -4.02 -15.00 18.42
N ASP A 574 -3.14 -15.51 19.27
CA ASP A 574 -2.47 -14.74 20.32
C ASP A 574 -1.02 -14.42 19.92
N ASN A 575 -0.68 -14.52 18.63
CA ASN A 575 0.66 -14.20 18.16
C ASN A 575 0.95 -12.72 18.38
N LYS A 576 1.98 -12.45 19.18
CA LYS A 576 2.45 -11.11 19.56
C LYS A 576 3.81 -10.77 18.97
N ASP A 577 4.37 -11.63 18.13
CA ASP A 577 5.68 -11.43 17.54
C ASP A 577 5.67 -10.24 16.56
N SER A 578 6.78 -9.50 16.54
CA SER A 578 7.05 -8.42 15.60
C SER A 578 7.07 -8.91 14.15
N ARG A 579 7.48 -10.16 13.94
CA ARG A 579 7.47 -10.84 12.64
C ARG A 579 6.95 -12.26 12.80
N ALA A 580 6.11 -12.71 11.88
CA ALA A 580 5.70 -14.11 11.78
C ALA A 580 5.60 -14.57 10.33
N VAL A 581 5.59 -15.89 10.13
CA VAL A 581 5.25 -16.49 8.85
C VAL A 581 3.84 -17.04 8.91
N VAL A 582 3.04 -16.66 7.92
CA VAL A 582 1.70 -17.20 7.68
C VAL A 582 1.79 -18.24 6.57
N GLU A 583 1.42 -19.48 6.85
CA GLU A 583 1.33 -20.57 5.87
C GLU A 583 -0.14 -20.93 5.65
N CYS A 584 -0.58 -20.93 4.40
CA CYS A 584 -1.95 -21.32 4.06
C CYS A 584 -2.02 -22.77 3.58
N SER A 585 -3.06 -23.49 3.99
CA SER A 585 -3.50 -24.74 3.40
C SER A 585 -4.97 -24.61 3.02
N THR A 586 -5.24 -24.68 1.72
CA THR A 586 -6.54 -24.27 1.15
C THR A 586 -7.64 -25.31 1.34
N GLY A 587 -7.37 -26.41 2.03
CA GLY A 587 -8.35 -27.49 2.18
C GLY A 587 -8.76 -28.13 0.85
N GLY A 588 -8.02 -27.88 -0.23
CA GLY A 588 -8.26 -28.51 -1.52
C GLY A 588 -8.84 -27.62 -2.60
N THR A 589 -9.38 -26.43 -2.32
CA THR A 589 -9.87 -25.48 -3.36
C THR A 589 -8.79 -24.92 -4.27
N GLY A 590 -7.52 -25.23 -4.04
CA GLY A 590 -6.38 -24.62 -4.75
C GLY A 590 -6.04 -23.22 -4.24
N ARG A 591 -7.04 -22.37 -3.94
CA ARG A 591 -6.86 -21.00 -3.42
C ARG A 591 -7.78 -20.64 -2.25
N LEU A 592 -7.34 -19.71 -1.40
CA LEU A 592 -8.08 -19.24 -0.22
C LEU A 592 -7.76 -17.76 0.08
N SER A 593 -8.75 -16.90 0.16
CA SER A 593 -8.56 -15.56 0.73
C SER A 593 -8.51 -15.66 2.25
N TRP A 594 -7.65 -14.89 2.89
CA TRP A 594 -7.65 -14.78 4.34
C TRP A 594 -7.40 -13.36 4.82
N LEU A 595 -7.93 -13.08 6.01
CA LEU A 595 -7.83 -11.80 6.68
C LEU A 595 -7.62 -12.03 8.17
N ILE A 596 -6.67 -11.31 8.75
CA ILE A 596 -6.46 -11.23 10.20
C ILE A 596 -6.88 -9.83 10.64
N ARG A 597 -7.90 -9.77 11.50
CA ARG A 597 -8.42 -8.55 12.10
C ARG A 597 -7.89 -8.43 13.52
N GLN A 598 -7.14 -7.37 13.80
CA GLN A 598 -6.72 -7.01 15.14
C GLN A 598 -7.64 -5.92 15.69
N ASP A 599 -8.49 -6.27 16.64
CA ASP A 599 -9.34 -5.30 17.32
C ASP A 599 -8.59 -4.57 18.43
N ASN A 600 -9.16 -3.44 18.88
CA ASN A 600 -8.70 -2.67 20.04
C ASN A 600 -7.20 -2.34 19.95
N VAL A 601 -6.81 -1.76 18.82
CA VAL A 601 -5.45 -1.27 18.57
C VAL A 601 -5.17 -0.05 19.45
N ASP A 602 -4.09 -0.11 20.23
CA ASP A 602 -3.68 1.00 21.08
C ASP A 602 -2.67 1.91 20.36
N TRP A 603 -1.75 1.31 19.58
CA TRP A 603 -0.60 1.98 18.97
C TRP A 603 -0.37 1.57 17.53
N GLN A 604 0.02 2.55 16.71
CA GLN A 604 0.75 2.35 15.46
C GLN A 604 2.23 2.63 15.70
N VAL A 605 3.11 1.75 15.23
CA VAL A 605 4.56 1.88 15.27
C VAL A 605 5.09 1.93 13.84
N ARG A 606 5.57 3.11 13.45
CA ARG A 606 6.12 3.38 12.11
C ARG A 606 7.63 3.15 12.08
N ASN A 607 8.11 2.72 10.92
CA ASN A 607 9.50 2.45 10.57
C ASN A 607 10.14 1.23 11.25
N ALA A 608 9.48 0.61 12.22
CA ALA A 608 9.95 -0.59 12.90
C ALA A 608 8.80 -1.58 13.15
N ALA A 609 9.12 -2.87 13.11
CA ALA A 609 8.21 -3.91 13.57
C ALA A 609 8.24 -3.97 15.11
N VAL A 610 7.11 -4.36 15.71
CA VAL A 610 6.93 -4.30 17.17
C VAL A 610 6.26 -5.56 17.71
N SER A 611 6.80 -6.08 18.82
CA SER A 611 6.16 -7.13 19.61
C SER A 611 5.42 -6.52 20.80
N ASP A 612 4.23 -7.01 21.11
CA ASP A 612 3.48 -6.65 22.32
C ASP A 612 3.52 -7.81 23.31
N LEU A 613 4.50 -7.78 24.22
CA LEU A 613 4.75 -8.86 25.18
C LEU A 613 3.88 -8.74 26.45
N GLY A 614 2.79 -7.95 26.38
CA GLY A 614 1.81 -7.79 27.44
C GLY A 614 2.23 -6.88 28.59
N GLN A 615 3.51 -6.91 29.00
CA GLN A 615 4.07 -5.98 29.98
C GLN A 615 4.80 -4.80 29.33
N TYR A 616 5.33 -4.99 28.13
CA TYR A 616 6.11 -3.99 27.41
C TYR A 616 5.97 -4.15 25.90
N LEU A 617 6.23 -3.06 25.18
CA LEU A 617 6.47 -3.09 23.74
C LEU A 617 7.96 -3.33 23.50
N GLN A 618 8.27 -4.21 22.56
CA GLN A 618 9.64 -4.50 22.12
C GLN A 618 9.81 -4.10 20.66
N VAL A 619 10.86 -3.33 20.39
CA VAL A 619 11.35 -3.02 19.05
C VAL A 619 12.74 -3.63 18.93
N ASP A 620 12.89 -4.66 18.11
CA ASP A 620 14.15 -5.39 17.94
C ASP A 620 15.02 -4.86 16.80
N SER A 621 14.39 -4.27 15.79
CA SER A 621 15.09 -3.69 14.64
C SER A 621 14.24 -2.67 13.92
N ILE A 622 14.91 -1.69 13.31
CA ILE A 622 14.31 -0.83 12.29
C ILE A 622 14.00 -1.66 11.06
N ARG A 623 12.79 -1.51 10.51
CA ARG A 623 12.36 -2.17 9.28
C ARG A 623 12.60 -1.29 8.06
N SER A 624 12.29 0.01 8.16
CA SER A 624 12.47 0.95 7.04
C SER A 624 13.92 1.45 6.98
N PRO A 625 14.73 1.08 5.97
CA PRO A 625 16.11 1.57 5.85
C PRO A 625 16.17 3.05 5.43
N TRP A 626 15.04 3.64 5.02
CA TRP A 626 14.97 5.02 4.52
C TRP A 626 14.56 6.03 5.59
N THR A 627 14.23 5.61 6.81
CA THR A 627 13.92 6.56 7.88
C THR A 627 15.18 7.36 8.28
N PRO A 628 15.14 8.70 8.29
CA PRO A 628 16.26 9.51 8.74
C PRO A 628 16.59 9.22 10.20
N ASP A 629 17.88 9.20 10.53
CA ASP A 629 18.35 8.95 11.90
C ASP A 629 17.72 7.71 12.56
N LYS A 630 17.33 6.68 11.79
CA LYS A 630 16.69 5.47 12.33
C LYS A 630 15.48 5.80 13.22
N GLU A 631 14.70 6.80 12.84
CA GLU A 631 13.59 7.30 13.64
C GLU A 631 12.45 6.27 13.69
N VAL A 632 12.02 5.90 14.90
CA VAL A 632 10.78 5.12 15.14
C VAL A 632 9.73 6.07 15.68
N VAL A 633 8.54 6.05 15.10
CA VAL A 633 7.42 6.88 15.57
C VAL A 633 6.30 6.00 16.10
N ILE A 634 5.81 6.32 17.29
CA ILE A 634 4.75 5.62 17.98
C ILE A 634 3.56 6.60 18.12
N ALA A 635 2.45 6.24 17.50
CA ALA A 635 1.23 7.03 17.45
C ALA A 635 0.09 6.31 18.18
N PRO A 636 -0.57 6.93 19.18
CA PRO A 636 -1.72 6.35 19.85
C PRO A 636 -2.99 6.43 18.99
N PHE A 637 -3.87 5.43 19.14
CA PHE A 637 -5.28 5.56 18.74
C PHE A 637 -6.14 6.10 19.89
N GLY A 638 -7.32 6.65 19.56
CA GLY A 638 -8.19 7.39 20.49
C GLY A 638 -8.52 6.64 21.79
N GLY A 639 -7.90 7.08 22.89
CA GLY A 639 -8.10 6.53 24.25
C GLY A 639 -6.80 6.14 24.96
N SER A 640 -5.73 5.85 24.23
CA SER A 640 -4.48 5.29 24.78
C SER A 640 -3.59 6.30 25.52
N SER A 641 -3.83 7.61 25.40
CA SER A 641 -2.88 8.65 25.84
C SER A 641 -3.30 9.40 27.11
N GLY A 642 -4.02 8.75 28.03
CA GLY A 642 -4.37 9.35 29.33
C GLY A 642 -3.15 9.75 30.19
N GLY A 643 -1.96 9.25 29.85
CA GLY A 643 -0.70 9.58 30.51
C GLY A 643 0.51 9.64 29.56
N PRO A 644 1.71 9.88 30.10
CA PRO A 644 2.97 9.88 29.36
C PRO A 644 3.17 8.66 28.44
N PHE A 645 3.68 8.90 27.23
CA PHE A 645 4.05 7.82 26.31
C PHE A 645 5.25 8.19 25.44
N VAL A 646 6.06 7.18 25.10
CA VAL A 646 7.13 7.32 24.09
C VAL A 646 6.48 7.57 22.74
N HIS A 647 6.73 8.73 22.16
CA HIS A 647 6.23 9.08 20.84
C HIS A 647 7.27 8.83 19.75
N LYS A 648 8.55 9.03 20.06
CA LYS A 648 9.58 8.99 19.04
C LYS A 648 10.92 8.60 19.64
N THR A 649 11.66 7.76 18.94
CA THR A 649 13.08 7.49 19.22
C THR A 649 13.89 7.84 17.99
N ARG A 650 15.14 8.26 18.19
CA ARG A 650 16.09 8.56 17.13
C ARG A 650 17.41 7.90 17.42
N LYS A 651 17.98 7.25 16.40
CA LYS A 651 19.24 6.51 16.45
C LYS A 651 19.24 5.40 17.50
N ILE A 652 18.08 4.85 17.81
CA ILE A 652 17.93 3.69 18.70
C ILE A 652 17.44 2.52 17.84
N ASN A 653 18.24 1.47 17.75
CA ASN A 653 17.94 0.31 16.91
C ASN A 653 17.11 -0.74 17.65
N GLN A 654 17.32 -0.85 18.96
CA GLN A 654 16.67 -1.85 19.80
C GLN A 654 16.33 -1.29 21.18
N PHE A 655 15.07 -1.41 21.60
CA PHE A 655 14.60 -0.94 22.89
C PHE A 655 13.27 -1.58 23.33
N ASN A 656 13.02 -1.53 24.64
CA ASN A 656 11.76 -1.94 25.25
C ASN A 656 11.12 -0.77 26.02
N ILE A 657 9.78 -0.70 26.03
CA ILE A 657 9.02 0.34 26.74
C ILE A 657 8.10 -0.30 27.80
N TYR A 658 8.31 0.06 29.07
CA TYR A 658 7.54 -0.43 30.22
C TYR A 658 6.89 0.71 31.02
N PRO A 659 5.75 0.47 31.68
CA PRO A 659 4.74 -0.49 31.26
C PRO A 659 4.15 -0.07 29.90
N LEU A 660 3.35 -0.91 29.24
CA LEU A 660 2.52 -0.49 28.10
C LEU A 660 1.78 0.81 28.48
N ASN A 661 2.03 1.91 27.77
CA ASN A 661 1.73 3.32 28.12
C ASN A 661 0.24 3.66 28.32
N ARG A 662 -0.44 3.02 29.28
CA ARG A 662 -1.89 3.10 29.48
C ARG A 662 -2.21 3.89 30.76
N GLY A 663 -1.90 5.20 30.75
CA GLY A 663 -2.14 6.08 31.91
C GLY A 663 -1.06 5.98 32.99
N ASN A 664 0.18 5.72 32.59
CA ASN A 664 1.29 5.46 33.51
C ASN A 664 1.77 6.76 34.18
N GLU A 665 2.01 6.73 35.49
CA GLU A 665 2.78 7.78 36.20
C GLU A 665 4.29 7.52 36.13
N LEU A 666 4.70 6.35 35.62
CA LEU A 666 6.09 5.92 35.50
C LEU A 666 6.33 5.29 34.13
N LEU A 667 7.38 5.74 33.44
CA LEU A 667 7.80 5.22 32.15
C LEU A 667 9.25 4.75 32.23
N LYS A 668 9.52 3.51 31.79
CA LYS A 668 10.86 2.96 31.65
C LYS A 668 11.13 2.61 30.19
N ILE A 669 12.26 3.05 29.67
CA ILE A 669 12.76 2.65 28.36
C ILE A 669 14.10 1.93 28.58
N ASP A 670 14.14 0.65 28.27
CA ASP A 670 15.36 -0.15 28.27
C ASP A 670 16.00 -0.06 26.89
N VAL A 671 17.04 0.75 26.77
CA VAL A 671 17.79 0.96 25.52
C VAL A 671 18.86 -0.13 25.42
N GLN A 672 18.79 -0.94 24.38
CA GLN A 672 19.67 -2.09 24.19
C GLN A 672 20.69 -1.87 23.08
N ASN A 673 20.36 -1.03 22.09
CA ASN A 673 21.29 -0.68 21.02
C ASN A 673 20.98 0.69 20.44
N PHE A 674 21.99 1.56 20.32
CA PHE A 674 21.85 2.92 19.80
C PHE A 674 23.13 3.45 19.14
N ASP A 675 23.01 4.46 18.28
CA ASP A 675 24.12 5.20 17.70
C ASP A 675 24.35 6.54 18.44
N SER A 676 25.52 7.15 18.29
CA SER A 676 25.86 8.40 18.97
C SER A 676 24.85 9.53 18.68
N GLY A 677 24.45 10.23 19.76
CA GLY A 677 23.49 11.33 19.69
C GLY A 677 22.04 10.87 19.55
N ALA A 678 21.71 9.72 20.14
CA ALA A 678 20.34 9.21 20.21
C ALA A 678 19.50 9.96 21.24
N ASP A 679 18.20 10.09 20.95
CA ASP A 679 17.23 10.72 21.83
C ASP A 679 15.89 9.99 21.83
N ILE A 680 15.16 10.17 22.94
CA ILE A 680 13.80 9.68 23.15
C ILE A 680 12.91 10.88 23.42
N LYS A 681 11.79 10.98 22.71
CA LYS A 681 10.74 11.98 22.94
C LYS A 681 9.50 11.34 23.52
N ILE A 682 9.11 11.84 24.68
CA ILE A 682 7.95 11.38 25.44
C ILE A 682 6.93 12.51 25.49
N ILE A 683 5.71 12.23 25.04
CA ILE A 683 4.60 13.18 25.15
C ILE A 683 4.00 13.04 26.55
N CYS A 684 3.84 14.15 27.25
CA CYS A 684 3.31 14.20 28.61
C CYS A 684 2.63 15.56 28.88
N SER A 685 1.65 15.60 29.78
CA SER A 685 0.93 16.84 30.12
C SER A 685 1.69 17.75 31.08
N ALA A 686 2.62 17.17 31.86
CA ALA A 686 3.47 17.86 32.82
C ALA A 686 4.91 17.32 32.72
N GLY A 687 5.88 18.09 33.22
CA GLY A 687 7.25 17.61 33.34
C GLY A 687 7.36 16.51 34.42
N PRO A 688 8.26 15.53 34.26
CA PRO A 688 8.47 14.50 35.26
C PRO A 688 9.08 15.09 36.54
N ALA A 689 8.77 14.51 37.69
CA ALA A 689 9.42 14.79 38.97
C ALA A 689 10.90 14.38 38.96
N ALA A 690 11.21 13.27 38.28
CA ALA A 690 12.58 12.78 38.12
C ALA A 690 12.77 12.05 36.78
N VAL A 691 13.99 12.15 36.24
CA VAL A 691 14.48 11.30 35.16
C VAL A 691 15.79 10.68 35.62
N THR A 692 15.89 9.35 35.56
CA THR A 692 17.10 8.58 35.91
C THR A 692 17.57 7.76 34.71
N GLY A 693 18.85 7.41 34.68
CA GLY A 693 19.45 6.70 33.54
C GLY A 693 19.89 7.61 32.39
N SER A 694 19.67 8.93 32.52
CA SER A 694 20.23 9.95 31.64
C SER A 694 20.53 11.21 32.45
N SER A 695 21.67 11.86 32.20
CA SER A 695 22.02 13.13 32.82
C SER A 695 21.56 14.36 32.01
N GLN A 696 21.10 14.15 30.78
CA GLN A 696 20.73 15.21 29.85
C GLN A 696 19.30 15.03 29.34
N TRP A 697 18.38 15.79 29.93
CA TRP A 697 16.99 15.84 29.48
C TRP A 697 16.43 17.25 29.58
N SER A 698 15.37 17.52 28.82
CA SER A 698 14.62 18.76 28.85
C SER A 698 13.12 18.50 28.70
N TYR A 699 12.30 19.36 29.29
CA TYR A 699 10.86 19.35 29.11
C TYR A 699 10.40 20.68 28.54
N GLU A 700 9.81 20.66 27.35
CA GLU A 700 9.30 21.86 26.69
C GLU A 700 7.96 21.55 26.01
N SER A 701 6.95 22.38 26.29
CA SER A 701 5.64 22.34 25.61
C SER A 701 4.97 20.96 25.59
N GLY A 702 5.07 20.17 26.66
CA GLY A 702 4.45 18.84 26.73
C GLY A 702 5.27 17.71 26.11
N VAL A 703 6.55 17.97 25.82
CA VAL A 703 7.50 16.97 25.32
C VAL A 703 8.70 16.91 26.23
N LEU A 704 8.92 15.74 26.82
CA LEU A 704 10.16 15.38 27.50
C LEU A 704 11.12 14.80 26.45
N THR A 705 12.27 15.42 26.27
CA THR A 705 13.36 14.90 25.43
C THR A 705 14.47 14.39 26.33
N VAL A 706 14.87 13.13 26.17
CA VAL A 706 15.92 12.48 26.94
C VAL A 706 17.02 12.03 26.00
N ASN A 707 18.25 12.48 26.22
CA ASN A 707 19.40 11.99 25.46
C ASN A 707 19.85 10.64 26.02
N VAL A 708 20.25 9.74 25.13
CA VAL A 708 20.75 8.41 25.47
C VAL A 708 22.27 8.45 25.48
N GLU A 709 22.86 8.26 26.66
CA GLU A 709 24.32 8.35 26.87
C GLU A 709 24.97 6.96 26.99
N SER A 710 24.20 5.93 27.35
CA SER A 710 24.62 4.54 27.45
C SER A 710 23.44 3.59 27.28
N GLU A 711 23.72 2.31 27.02
CA GLU A 711 22.72 1.25 27.13
C GLU A 711 22.23 1.13 28.58
N GLY A 712 20.99 0.67 28.75
CA GLY A 712 20.34 0.49 30.04
C GLY A 712 18.99 1.18 30.15
N VAL A 713 18.47 1.22 31.38
CA VAL A 713 17.11 1.66 31.67
C VAL A 713 17.06 3.14 31.98
N ILE A 714 16.40 3.90 31.12
CA ILE A 714 15.95 5.27 31.36
C ILE A 714 14.59 5.20 32.05
N THR A 715 14.41 5.93 33.14
CA THR A 715 13.13 6.01 33.85
C THR A 715 12.70 7.47 33.97
N ALA A 716 11.46 7.78 33.62
CA ALA A 716 10.82 9.07 33.86
C ALA A 716 9.62 8.85 34.80
N ASP A 717 9.58 9.61 35.88
CA ASP A 717 8.61 9.46 36.98
C ASP A 717 7.82 10.76 37.18
N TRP A 718 6.50 10.67 37.22
CA TRP A 718 5.55 11.76 37.42
C TRP A 718 4.81 11.69 38.76
N ALA A 719 5.09 10.67 39.60
CA ALA A 719 4.48 10.49 40.90
C ALA A 719 4.96 11.49 41.97
#